data_AF-A0A9D6FNY2-F1
#
_entry.id   AF-A0A9D6FNY2-F1
#
_cell.length_a   1.000
_cell.length_b   1.000
_cell.length_c   1.000
_cell.angle_alpha   90.00
_cell.angle_beta   90.00
_cell.angle_gamma   90.00
#
_symmetry.space_group_name_H-M   'P 1'
#
loop_
_entity.id
_entity.type
_entity.pdbx_description
1 polymer ?
#
loop_
_entity_poly.entity_id
_entity_poly.type
_entity_poly.pdbx_seq_one_letter_code
_entity_poly.pdbx_strand_id
1 'polypeptide(L)'
;MAEAPHRPFRASILEKPWRWLDERYHLDDVVDFVRHKEIPIGGHAVIWYYFGGIALFFFTVQIVTGILLLMYYEAGENTSYESMKFLVGKVPFGWLIRSIHCWSAHLMVIAVLVHMFSVFFLRSYRKPRELTWMTGFGLLGLVLTFGFSGYLLPWNELSYFATAVGTDSMKSIPYVGEWLLEVLRGGKEVSIRTLHRFFALHVCALPIATFGLVAFHMVLVQRQGMAAPEAHDDTAASKLGAMRFFPNFAMRDVLLWVLCMNILAILAVWLPHGPGIPGMEWNIGDKADPLKPAYPGIKPEWYFLWVYQMLKEFPAHILGMEGPQACMFIASLLMAAWLLVPVLNRSSQRGRKSPAFEDFGVAVVLFLAFLTLKAWDLGVHVPHGEDPAAKPELVQIINRNSAGVIMLLGLGITVLRRMWYGASHFAFTAIALLQAILHGFVGLSYLAASGACTLLFGVAVAFHARRARRERLAAACLLGCLLFSRPSAAQEPQAAAQAGNQMPVEKWPEDFRKLFDANENGKPIVPPEAQAFFRRLPGHAQTLFFSGVESGLLSSPAQLASLLSLDLDDRKIELLLSDNCVLCHTNPDMQSDETLFRLRDGDPVEREKDPYRHLDVREIVSDVHFRQGLMCAGCHGGSPAGTEMDDEIYERWPEASKRKADRTWVPEFCTVRCHANAEFMQRFNPSLPVDQMLKYRESHHGRLLLGKKDSKAAQCVSCHGVHGIRSPESPVSSVNAANIPATCGKCHADPQYMSGYTLSDGTTPIPTDQLEKYRKSVHGLALLQKHDMGAPACNDCHGNHAALPPEVGHIAQVCRTCHVVNGTLFDGSPHKKAFIAHRWPECETCHGKHDIKKTNDEMLAVAQPTSICDPCHRDYGKPLCTETTALFYNSITQVREAGEEIERAAGELAEMGLEVDDLRFGVSGLRDSLLQSRSLIHSFSRTDFSKPYETGMKTAAELRAEVDRMRGEYSFRRNWLIVSTLFITLFAVLLYMRIRLADKQGGYRPPGAA
;
A
#
# COMPACT_ATOMS: atom_id res chain seq x y z
N MET A 1 75.72 -2.44 -8.91
CA MET A 1 75.89 -2.04 -10.33
C MET A 1 75.18 -0.70 -10.48
N ALA A 2 75.90 0.32 -10.95
CA ALA A 2 75.42 1.70 -11.01
C ALA A 2 74.15 1.82 -11.88
N GLU A 3 73.06 2.32 -11.30
CA GLU A 3 71.85 2.71 -12.02
C GLU A 3 72.16 3.92 -12.90
N ALA A 4 71.91 3.78 -14.20
CA ALA A 4 72.01 4.87 -15.14
C ALA A 4 70.95 5.95 -14.83
N PRO A 5 71.27 7.24 -14.92
CA PRO A 5 70.32 8.31 -14.64
C PRO A 5 69.17 8.28 -15.66
N HIS A 6 67.95 8.28 -15.13
CA HIS A 6 66.70 8.38 -15.88
C HIS A 6 66.77 9.53 -16.88
N ARG A 7 66.63 9.24 -18.18
CA ARG A 7 66.48 10.27 -19.21
C ARG A 7 65.13 10.98 -19.01
N PRO A 8 65.09 12.30 -18.76
CA PRO A 8 63.84 13.02 -18.67
C PRO A 8 63.16 13.09 -20.04
N PHE A 9 61.85 13.28 -19.99
CA PHE A 9 60.92 13.51 -21.09
C PHE A 9 61.56 14.25 -22.29
N ARG A 10 61.29 13.77 -23.52
CA ARG A 10 61.62 14.53 -24.74
C ARG A 10 61.04 15.94 -24.64
N ALA A 11 61.87 16.95 -24.91
CA ALA A 11 61.57 18.38 -24.86
C ALA A 11 60.13 18.70 -25.32
N SER A 12 59.25 19.00 -24.35
CA SER A 12 57.88 19.42 -24.60
C SER A 12 57.67 20.80 -24.01
N ILE A 13 56.78 21.60 -24.62
CA ILE A 13 56.42 22.95 -24.17
C ILE A 13 55.97 22.98 -22.69
N LEU A 14 55.59 21.84 -22.12
CA LEU A 14 55.12 21.67 -20.73
C LEU A 14 56.24 21.45 -19.69
N GLU A 15 57.50 21.29 -20.10
CA GLU A 15 58.58 20.93 -19.16
C GLU A 15 58.94 22.05 -18.17
N LYS A 16 58.98 23.31 -18.64
CA LYS A 16 59.25 24.47 -17.79
C LYS A 16 58.17 24.70 -16.71
N PRO A 17 56.87 24.74 -17.04
CA PRO A 17 55.84 24.87 -16.00
C PRO A 17 55.77 23.65 -15.08
N TRP A 18 56.03 22.43 -15.57
CA TRP A 18 56.08 21.23 -14.72
C TRP A 18 57.20 21.31 -13.68
N ARG A 19 58.43 21.64 -14.10
CA ARG A 19 59.56 21.81 -13.17
C ARG A 19 59.31 22.90 -12.13
N TRP A 20 58.73 24.04 -12.55
CA TRP A 20 58.36 25.12 -11.64
C TRP A 20 57.36 24.67 -10.57
N LEU A 21 56.41 23.80 -10.93
CA LEU A 21 55.45 23.22 -10.00
C LEU A 21 56.10 22.17 -9.09
N ASP A 22 56.93 21.30 -9.68
CA ASP A 22 57.60 20.22 -8.95
C ASP A 22 58.57 20.75 -7.89
N GLU A 23 59.37 21.78 -8.20
CA GLU A 23 60.27 22.43 -7.22
C GLU A 23 59.53 23.00 -5.99
N ARG A 24 58.23 23.30 -6.11
CA ARG A 24 57.42 23.89 -5.02
C ARG A 24 56.61 22.87 -4.24
N TYR A 25 56.12 21.85 -4.93
CA TYR A 25 55.12 20.93 -4.40
C TYR A 25 55.56 19.46 -4.42
N HIS A 26 56.78 19.16 -4.90
CA HIS A 26 57.35 17.81 -5.00
C HIS A 26 56.38 16.83 -5.67
N LEU A 27 55.87 17.21 -6.84
CA LEU A 27 54.88 16.45 -7.59
C LEU A 27 55.46 15.16 -8.17
N ASP A 28 56.76 15.14 -8.46
CA ASP A 28 57.46 13.96 -8.98
C ASP A 28 57.41 12.80 -7.96
N ASP A 29 57.53 13.07 -6.66
CA ASP A 29 57.39 12.04 -5.61
C ASP A 29 55.98 11.40 -5.63
N VAL A 30 54.95 12.22 -5.85
CA VAL A 30 53.56 11.76 -5.96
C VAL A 30 53.35 10.97 -7.26
N VAL A 31 53.89 11.45 -8.38
CA VAL A 31 53.80 10.78 -9.68
C VAL A 31 54.53 9.45 -9.66
N ASP A 32 55.71 9.38 -9.04
CA ASP A 32 56.49 8.15 -8.89
C ASP A 32 55.81 7.15 -7.97
N PHE A 33 55.17 7.61 -6.88
CA PHE A 33 54.32 6.78 -6.03
C PHE A 33 53.15 6.17 -6.81
N VAL A 34 52.52 6.90 -7.72
CA VAL A 34 51.43 6.40 -8.57
C VAL A 34 51.94 5.45 -9.65
N ARG A 35 53.13 5.71 -10.23
CA ARG A 35 53.71 4.92 -11.33
C ARG A 35 54.34 3.60 -10.90
N HIS A 36 54.80 3.47 -9.66
CA HIS A 36 55.49 2.28 -9.16
C HIS A 36 54.62 1.02 -9.04
N LYS A 37 53.29 1.13 -9.16
CA LYS A 37 52.39 -0.02 -8.97
C LYS A 37 52.52 -1.03 -10.11
N GLU A 38 52.96 -2.23 -9.74
CA GLU A 38 52.95 -3.40 -10.61
C GLU A 38 51.76 -4.31 -10.33
N ILE A 39 51.28 -4.98 -11.38
CA ILE A 39 50.08 -5.80 -11.39
C ILE A 39 50.49 -7.22 -11.77
N PRO A 40 50.27 -8.20 -10.89
CA PRO A 40 50.56 -9.59 -11.20
C PRO A 40 49.74 -10.07 -12.39
N ILE A 41 50.39 -10.72 -13.36
CA ILE A 41 49.76 -11.29 -14.54
C ILE A 41 49.84 -12.80 -14.44
N GLY A 42 48.69 -13.45 -14.33
CA GLY A 42 48.56 -14.90 -14.38
C GLY A 42 47.21 -15.34 -14.92
N GLY A 43 47.22 -16.13 -16.00
CA GLY A 43 46.07 -16.85 -16.55
C GLY A 43 44.73 -16.09 -16.61
N HIS A 44 43.62 -16.85 -16.55
CA HIS A 44 42.24 -16.35 -16.59
C HIS A 44 41.86 -15.42 -15.41
N ALA A 45 42.75 -15.19 -14.44
CA ALA A 45 42.46 -14.38 -13.25
C ALA A 45 42.47 -12.87 -13.50
N VAL A 46 43.12 -12.40 -14.57
CA VAL A 46 43.31 -10.97 -14.85
C VAL A 46 41.98 -10.22 -15.10
N ILE A 47 40.96 -10.90 -15.64
CA ILE A 47 39.65 -10.28 -15.90
C ILE A 47 38.97 -9.76 -14.63
N TRP A 48 39.17 -10.46 -13.51
CA TRP A 48 38.54 -10.12 -12.23
C TRP A 48 39.10 -8.84 -11.60
N TYR A 49 40.33 -8.46 -11.92
CA TYR A 49 40.97 -7.25 -11.38
C TYR A 49 40.36 -5.96 -11.93
N TYR A 50 39.69 -6.01 -13.09
CA TYR A 50 39.08 -4.82 -13.68
C TYR A 50 37.76 -4.40 -13.03
N PHE A 51 37.07 -5.28 -12.29
CA PHE A 51 35.77 -4.95 -11.69
C PHE A 51 35.84 -3.81 -10.66
N GLY A 52 36.97 -3.64 -9.97
CA GLY A 52 37.19 -2.48 -9.10
C GLY A 52 37.25 -1.16 -9.89
N GLY A 53 37.91 -1.16 -11.06
CA GLY A 53 37.95 -0.03 -11.98
C GLY A 53 36.59 0.26 -12.61
N ILE A 54 35.84 -0.77 -13.00
CA ILE A 54 34.48 -0.65 -13.54
C ILE A 54 33.52 -0.05 -12.49
N ALA A 55 33.61 -0.47 -11.21
CA ALA A 55 32.83 0.12 -10.14
C ALA A 55 33.15 1.61 -9.93
N LEU A 56 34.44 1.98 -9.98
CA LEU A 56 34.88 3.39 -9.91
C LEU A 56 34.37 4.22 -11.10
N PHE A 57 34.35 3.63 -12.30
CA PHE A 57 33.78 4.26 -13.49
C PHE A 57 32.29 4.58 -13.30
N PHE A 58 31.47 3.60 -12.91
CA PHE A 58 30.04 3.86 -12.69
C PHE A 58 29.80 4.84 -11.54
N PHE A 59 30.61 4.80 -10.47
CA PHE A 59 30.56 5.83 -9.42
C PHE A 59 30.83 7.24 -9.97
N THR A 60 31.81 7.38 -10.88
CA THR A 60 32.09 8.66 -11.55
C THR A 60 30.90 9.11 -12.41
N VAL A 61 30.29 8.18 -13.13
CA VAL A 61 29.06 8.46 -13.91
C VAL A 61 27.92 8.91 -12.99
N GLN A 62 27.73 8.26 -11.82
CA GLN A 62 26.71 8.67 -10.84
C GLN A 62 26.93 10.10 -10.35
N ILE A 63 28.17 10.50 -10.07
CA ILE A 63 28.47 11.87 -9.64
C ILE A 63 28.14 12.86 -10.75
N VAL A 64 28.65 12.64 -11.96
CA VAL A 64 28.45 13.58 -13.08
C VAL A 64 26.97 13.71 -13.42
N THR A 65 26.27 12.60 -13.58
CA THR A 65 24.84 12.62 -13.90
C THR A 65 24.01 13.15 -12.72
N GLY A 66 24.36 12.83 -11.48
CA GLY A 66 23.70 13.36 -10.29
C GLY A 66 23.80 14.88 -10.18
N ILE A 67 24.97 15.46 -10.49
CA ILE A 67 25.15 16.93 -10.55
C ILE A 67 24.26 17.54 -11.64
N LEU A 68 24.19 16.93 -12.83
CA LEU A 68 23.34 17.42 -13.91
C LEU A 68 21.84 17.36 -13.56
N LEU A 69 21.40 16.29 -12.89
CA LEU A 69 20.02 16.15 -12.42
C LEU A 69 19.70 17.17 -11.32
N LEU A 70 20.64 17.42 -10.41
CA LEU A 70 20.51 18.41 -9.34
C LEU A 70 20.25 19.83 -9.85
N MET A 71 20.69 20.18 -11.07
CA MET A 71 20.45 21.52 -11.64
C MET A 71 18.97 21.80 -11.97
N TYR A 72 18.13 20.76 -12.07
CA TYR A 72 16.71 20.87 -12.44
C TYR A 72 15.76 20.29 -11.40
N TYR A 73 16.23 19.40 -10.52
CA TYR A 73 15.39 18.76 -9.51
C TYR A 73 15.11 19.69 -8.32
N GLU A 74 13.83 19.84 -7.97
CA GLU A 74 13.38 20.67 -6.85
C GLU A 74 12.68 19.85 -5.77
N ALA A 75 13.33 19.66 -4.62
CA ALA A 75 12.75 18.92 -3.50
C ALA A 75 11.57 19.70 -2.86
N GLY A 76 10.36 19.15 -2.95
CA GLY A 76 9.14 19.76 -2.39
C GLY A 76 7.89 18.93 -2.66
N GLU A 77 6.83 19.09 -1.86
CA GLU A 77 5.61 18.25 -1.94
C GLU A 77 4.89 18.39 -3.28
N ASN A 78 4.84 19.62 -3.80
CA ASN A 78 4.23 19.92 -5.10
C ASN A 78 5.25 20.12 -6.22
N THR A 79 6.55 20.04 -5.93
CA THR A 79 7.62 20.35 -6.90
C THR A 79 8.50 19.15 -7.22
N SER A 80 8.66 18.15 -6.33
CA SER A 80 9.55 17.01 -6.57
C SER A 80 9.10 16.19 -7.78
N TYR A 81 7.83 15.79 -7.79
CA TYR A 81 7.26 15.04 -8.90
C TYR A 81 7.18 15.89 -10.17
N GLU A 82 6.77 17.16 -10.07
CA GLU A 82 6.62 18.06 -11.22
C GLU A 82 7.97 18.45 -11.85
N SER A 83 8.99 18.74 -11.05
CA SER A 83 10.36 19.00 -11.54
C SER A 83 10.95 17.75 -12.19
N MET A 84 10.63 16.56 -11.69
CA MET A 84 11.04 15.31 -12.32
C MET A 84 10.35 15.09 -13.68
N LYS A 85 9.04 15.36 -13.77
CA LYS A 85 8.31 15.38 -15.05
C LYS A 85 8.89 16.39 -16.02
N PHE A 86 9.13 17.62 -15.57
CA PHE A 86 9.74 18.66 -16.39
C PHE A 86 11.13 18.25 -16.92
N LEU A 87 11.95 17.63 -16.06
CA LEU A 87 13.28 17.13 -16.44
C LEU A 87 13.20 16.09 -17.56
N VAL A 88 12.25 15.15 -17.48
CA VAL A 88 12.12 14.09 -18.49
C VAL A 88 11.44 14.58 -19.76
N GLY A 89 10.39 15.41 -19.65
CA GLY A 89 9.54 15.81 -20.78
C GLY A 89 9.99 17.08 -21.51
N LYS A 90 10.65 18.04 -20.82
CA LYS A 90 10.95 19.37 -21.39
C LYS A 90 12.45 19.67 -21.53
N VAL A 91 13.30 19.15 -20.63
CA VAL A 91 14.74 19.45 -20.67
C VAL A 91 15.41 18.65 -21.80
N PRO A 92 16.18 19.30 -22.70
CA PRO A 92 16.91 18.60 -23.75
C PRO A 92 17.81 17.49 -23.16
N PHE A 93 17.60 16.25 -23.60
CA PHE A 93 18.29 15.04 -23.10
C PHE A 93 18.09 14.76 -21.59
N GLY A 94 17.18 15.43 -20.89
CA GLY A 94 16.97 15.20 -19.46
C GLY A 94 16.53 13.76 -19.16
N TRP A 95 15.62 13.22 -19.97
CA TRP A 95 15.24 11.79 -19.92
C TRP A 95 16.44 10.84 -20.05
N LEU A 96 17.40 11.17 -20.92
CA LEU A 96 18.57 10.34 -21.18
C LEU A 96 19.53 10.38 -19.99
N ILE A 97 19.80 11.56 -19.45
CA ILE A 97 20.67 11.71 -18.26
C ILE A 97 20.07 10.98 -17.06
N ARG A 98 18.76 11.09 -16.85
CA ARG A 98 18.05 10.32 -15.81
C ARG A 98 18.20 8.82 -16.05
N SER A 99 17.97 8.35 -17.27
CA SER A 99 18.10 6.93 -17.59
C SER A 99 19.52 6.39 -17.40
N ILE A 100 20.54 7.17 -17.81
CA ILE A 100 21.94 6.85 -17.56
C ILE A 100 22.21 6.76 -16.06
N HIS A 101 21.70 7.70 -15.25
CA HIS A 101 21.87 7.69 -13.79
C HIS A 101 21.24 6.44 -13.15
N CYS A 102 20.04 6.04 -13.58
CA CYS A 102 19.38 4.82 -13.11
C CYS A 102 20.15 3.56 -13.55
N TRP A 103 20.42 3.37 -14.84
CA TRP A 103 21.14 2.19 -15.32
C TRP A 103 22.55 2.07 -14.74
N SER A 104 23.27 3.19 -14.63
CA SER A 104 24.60 3.21 -14.02
C SER A 104 24.55 2.84 -12.54
N ALA A 105 23.52 3.22 -11.77
CA ALA A 105 23.33 2.74 -10.40
C ALA A 105 23.20 1.20 -10.35
N HIS A 106 22.36 0.61 -11.22
CA HIS A 106 22.17 -0.85 -11.27
C HIS A 106 23.47 -1.57 -11.67
N LEU A 107 24.15 -1.10 -12.72
CA LEU A 107 25.42 -1.66 -13.19
C LEU A 107 26.54 -1.49 -12.15
N MET A 108 26.53 -0.40 -11.37
CA MET A 108 27.46 -0.19 -10.26
C MET A 108 27.26 -1.24 -9.18
N VAL A 109 26.01 -1.52 -8.76
CA VAL A 109 25.72 -2.56 -7.76
C VAL A 109 26.19 -3.92 -8.25
N ILE A 110 25.91 -4.26 -9.53
CA ILE A 110 26.41 -5.51 -10.15
C ILE A 110 27.95 -5.55 -10.10
N ALA A 111 28.62 -4.47 -10.51
CA ALA A 111 30.08 -4.42 -10.54
C ALA A 111 30.69 -4.57 -9.13
N VAL A 112 30.12 -3.92 -8.11
CA VAL A 112 30.58 -4.01 -6.72
C VAL A 112 30.34 -5.42 -6.16
N LEU A 113 29.19 -6.05 -6.42
CA LEU A 113 28.93 -7.43 -6.00
C LEU A 113 29.91 -8.39 -6.66
N VAL A 114 30.11 -8.31 -7.98
CA VAL A 114 31.08 -9.13 -8.70
C VAL A 114 32.50 -8.87 -8.17
N HIS A 115 32.87 -7.62 -7.91
CA HIS A 115 34.15 -7.28 -7.31
C HIS A 115 34.33 -7.93 -5.93
N MET A 116 33.34 -7.81 -5.05
CA MET A 116 33.36 -8.39 -3.69
C MET A 116 33.53 -9.91 -3.73
N PHE A 117 32.73 -10.61 -4.54
CA PHE A 117 32.84 -12.07 -4.69
C PHE A 117 34.15 -12.47 -5.37
N SER A 118 34.66 -11.68 -6.31
CA SER A 118 35.97 -11.96 -6.93
C SER A 118 37.12 -11.87 -5.92
N VAL A 119 37.11 -10.87 -5.04
CA VAL A 119 38.08 -10.72 -3.95
C VAL A 119 37.96 -11.89 -2.97
N PHE A 120 36.73 -12.36 -2.72
CA PHE A 120 36.46 -13.54 -1.90
C PHE A 120 37.05 -14.83 -2.49
N PHE A 121 36.71 -15.15 -3.75
CA PHE A 121 37.13 -16.39 -4.41
C PHE A 121 38.63 -16.41 -4.73
N LEU A 122 39.21 -15.27 -5.10
CA LEU A 122 40.67 -15.13 -5.27
C LEU A 122 41.41 -15.06 -3.93
N ARG A 123 40.69 -15.05 -2.80
CA ARG A 123 41.22 -14.94 -1.43
C ARG A 123 42.16 -13.73 -1.30
N SER A 124 41.79 -12.62 -1.96
CA SER A 124 42.60 -11.40 -1.99
C SER A 124 42.52 -10.62 -0.67
N TYR A 125 41.62 -11.00 0.24
CA TYR A 125 41.47 -10.45 1.60
C TYR A 125 42.51 -10.96 2.62
N ARG A 126 43.40 -11.88 2.23
CA ARG A 126 44.47 -12.41 3.11
C ARG A 126 45.41 -11.30 3.59
N LYS A 127 46.10 -11.54 4.71
CA LYS A 127 47.16 -10.67 5.23
C LYS A 127 48.09 -10.19 4.12
N PRO A 128 48.36 -8.87 3.98
CA PRO A 128 48.00 -7.75 4.87
C PRO A 128 46.73 -6.96 4.49
N ARG A 129 45.81 -7.53 3.70
CA ARG A 129 44.69 -6.83 3.04
C ARG A 129 43.36 -6.91 3.80
N GLU A 130 43.38 -7.22 5.08
CA GLU A 130 42.17 -7.33 5.90
C GLU A 130 41.42 -6.00 6.00
N LEU A 131 42.15 -4.88 6.18
CA LEU A 131 41.55 -3.54 6.20
C LEU A 131 40.97 -3.14 4.83
N THR A 132 41.58 -3.58 3.74
CA THR A 132 41.07 -3.36 2.38
C THR A 132 39.72 -4.08 2.18
N TRP A 133 39.57 -5.28 2.74
CA TRP A 133 38.27 -5.98 2.78
C TRP A 133 37.22 -5.22 3.61
N MET A 134 37.58 -4.76 4.81
CA MET A 134 36.65 -4.04 5.68
C MET A 134 36.16 -2.72 5.04
N THR A 135 37.05 -1.98 4.40
CA THR A 135 36.70 -0.75 3.66
C THR A 135 35.83 -1.08 2.44
N GLY A 136 36.11 -2.17 1.72
CA GLY A 136 35.25 -2.64 0.63
C GLY A 136 33.84 -3.05 1.09
N PHE A 137 33.72 -3.70 2.26
CA PHE A 137 32.42 -3.99 2.86
C PHE A 137 31.66 -2.73 3.28
N GLY A 138 32.37 -1.73 3.84
CA GLY A 138 31.79 -0.42 4.13
C GLY A 138 31.29 0.29 2.86
N LEU A 139 32.05 0.22 1.77
CA LEU A 139 31.65 0.77 0.47
C LEU A 139 30.42 0.06 -0.10
N LEU A 140 30.30 -1.26 0.03
CA LEU A 140 29.09 -1.99 -0.33
C LEU A 140 27.87 -1.47 0.45
N GLY A 141 28.01 -1.26 1.76
CA GLY A 141 26.95 -0.66 2.58
C GLY A 141 26.55 0.74 2.11
N LEU A 142 27.52 1.60 1.78
CA LEU A 142 27.25 2.94 1.25
C LEU A 142 26.54 2.90 -0.11
N VAL A 143 26.95 2.00 -1.01
CA VAL A 143 26.31 1.81 -2.32
C VAL A 143 24.86 1.36 -2.19
N LEU A 144 24.57 0.42 -1.28
CA LEU A 144 23.17 0.02 -1.00
C LEU A 144 22.38 1.19 -0.39
N THR A 145 22.99 1.98 0.50
CA THR A 145 22.37 3.17 1.09
C THR A 145 22.07 4.26 0.03
N PHE A 146 22.92 4.40 -1.00
CA PHE A 146 22.64 5.26 -2.15
C PHE A 146 21.41 4.82 -2.92
N GLY A 147 21.32 3.51 -3.22
CA GLY A 147 20.15 2.95 -3.92
C GLY A 147 18.85 3.33 -3.20
N PHE A 148 18.78 3.04 -1.90
CA PHE A 148 17.60 3.33 -1.09
C PHE A 148 17.29 4.84 -0.98
N SER A 149 18.31 5.68 -0.74
CA SER A 149 18.09 7.12 -0.55
C SER A 149 17.72 7.85 -1.84
N GLY A 150 18.22 7.40 -2.99
CA GLY A 150 17.91 7.99 -4.30
C GLY A 150 16.52 7.59 -4.79
N TYR A 151 16.07 6.39 -4.44
CA TYR A 151 14.78 5.84 -4.87
C TYR A 151 13.57 6.68 -4.45
N LEU A 152 13.64 7.38 -3.32
CA LEU A 152 12.55 8.23 -2.82
C LEU A 152 12.39 9.53 -3.63
N LEU A 153 13.46 10.04 -4.25
CA LEU A 153 13.51 11.38 -4.83
C LEU A 153 12.46 11.68 -5.92
N PRO A 154 12.08 10.73 -6.81
CA PRO A 154 11.04 10.97 -7.80
C PRO A 154 9.65 11.28 -7.23
N TRP A 155 9.37 10.92 -5.97
CA TRP A 155 8.11 11.18 -5.27
C TRP A 155 6.85 10.65 -6.00
N ASN A 156 6.96 9.45 -6.59
CA ASN A 156 5.83 8.72 -7.17
C ASN A 156 5.26 7.67 -6.18
N GLU A 157 4.11 7.08 -6.49
CA GLU A 157 3.44 6.09 -5.62
C GLU A 157 4.39 4.94 -5.21
N LEU A 158 5.13 4.39 -6.18
CA LEU A 158 6.07 3.29 -5.98
C LEU A 158 7.21 3.69 -5.01
N SER A 159 7.84 4.84 -5.22
CA SER A 159 8.90 5.39 -4.38
C SER A 159 8.43 5.67 -2.96
N TYR A 160 7.24 6.24 -2.81
CA TYR A 160 6.66 6.58 -1.50
C TYR A 160 6.38 5.33 -0.67
N PHE A 161 5.62 4.38 -1.20
CA PHE A 161 5.24 3.18 -0.45
C PHE A 161 6.42 2.23 -0.22
N ALA A 162 7.33 2.08 -1.18
CA ALA A 162 8.55 1.29 -0.95
C ALA A 162 9.42 1.89 0.16
N THR A 163 9.52 3.23 0.22
CA THR A 163 10.22 3.91 1.31
C THR A 163 9.51 3.73 2.63
N ALA A 164 8.17 3.78 2.65
CA ALA A 164 7.40 3.50 3.86
C ALA A 164 7.73 2.09 4.38
N VAL A 165 7.55 1.05 3.57
CA VAL A 165 7.85 -0.35 3.94
C VAL A 165 9.32 -0.53 4.33
N GLY A 166 10.25 0.04 3.56
CA GLY A 166 11.69 -0.08 3.82
C GLY A 166 12.11 0.56 5.13
N THR A 167 11.59 1.77 5.42
CA THR A 167 11.89 2.45 6.68
C THR A 167 11.19 1.80 7.87
N ASP A 168 9.97 1.28 7.71
CA ASP A 168 9.25 0.56 8.79
C ASP A 168 10.02 -0.69 9.26
N SER A 169 10.86 -1.28 8.41
CA SER A 169 11.75 -2.39 8.81
C SER A 169 12.67 -2.02 9.98
N MET A 170 12.97 -0.74 10.20
CA MET A 170 13.75 -0.25 11.34
C MET A 170 13.09 -0.50 12.70
N LYS A 171 11.75 -0.59 12.75
CA LYS A 171 11.00 -0.97 13.96
C LYS A 171 11.38 -2.36 14.47
N SER A 172 11.94 -3.19 13.60
CA SER A 172 12.43 -4.53 13.95
C SER A 172 13.70 -4.51 14.83
N ILE A 173 14.35 -3.35 15.00
CA ILE A 173 15.51 -3.21 15.89
C ILE A 173 15.02 -3.03 17.34
N PRO A 174 15.38 -3.93 18.27
CA PRO A 174 14.95 -3.80 19.66
C PRO A 174 15.44 -2.51 20.31
N TYR A 175 14.62 -1.94 21.20
CA TYR A 175 14.88 -0.75 22.03
C TYR A 175 15.02 0.59 21.30
N VAL A 176 15.69 0.63 20.13
CA VAL A 176 16.04 1.89 19.42
C VAL A 176 15.36 2.02 18.06
N GLY A 177 14.63 1.01 17.60
CA GLY A 177 14.06 0.96 16.25
C GLY A 177 13.08 2.09 15.94
N GLU A 178 12.16 2.39 16.86
CA GLU A 178 11.19 3.49 16.70
C GLU A 178 11.87 4.86 16.69
N TRP A 179 12.86 5.07 17.58
CA TRP A 179 13.64 6.30 17.59
C TRP A 179 14.43 6.47 16.29
N LEU A 180 15.07 5.42 15.79
CA LEU A 180 15.78 5.44 14.50
C LEU A 180 14.83 5.74 13.34
N LEU A 181 13.63 5.17 13.34
CA LEU A 181 12.60 5.45 12.34
C LEU A 181 12.23 6.94 12.33
N GLU A 182 11.97 7.53 13.49
CA GLU A 182 11.63 8.95 13.61
C GLU A 182 12.79 9.87 13.21
N VAL A 183 14.03 9.48 13.51
CA VAL A 183 15.24 10.19 13.04
C VAL A 183 15.40 10.09 11.52
N LEU A 184 15.02 8.96 10.91
CA LEU A 184 15.14 8.78 9.47
C LEU A 184 14.02 9.53 8.73
N ARG A 185 12.76 9.42 9.20
CA ARG A 185 11.57 10.01 8.58
C ARG A 185 11.33 11.48 8.93
N GLY A 186 11.71 11.92 10.13
CA GLY A 186 11.31 13.23 10.65
C GLY A 186 9.86 13.30 11.10
N GLY A 187 9.30 12.15 11.49
CA GLY A 187 7.93 11.95 11.94
C GLY A 187 7.59 10.46 11.99
N LYS A 188 6.35 10.13 12.38
CA LYS A 188 5.87 8.73 12.42
C LYS A 188 5.62 8.15 11.02
N GLU A 189 5.26 9.00 10.08
CA GLU A 189 4.94 8.64 8.70
C GLU A 189 5.93 9.26 7.71
N VAL A 190 5.99 8.68 6.50
CA VAL A 190 6.76 9.26 5.40
C VAL A 190 6.10 10.56 4.99
N SER A 191 6.85 11.64 4.98
CA SER A 191 6.35 12.97 4.66
C SER A 191 7.38 13.76 3.87
N ILE A 192 7.04 14.99 3.48
CA ILE A 192 7.98 15.89 2.81
C ILE A 192 9.27 16.12 3.64
N ARG A 193 9.19 16.06 4.97
CA ARG A 193 10.37 16.13 5.85
C ARG A 193 11.31 14.94 5.61
N THR A 194 10.77 13.76 5.34
CA THR A 194 11.54 12.56 4.99
C THR A 194 12.28 12.78 3.68
N LEU A 195 11.58 13.31 2.67
CA LEU A 195 12.15 13.58 1.35
C LEU A 195 13.33 14.57 1.43
N HIS A 196 13.20 15.68 2.17
CA HIS A 196 14.31 16.62 2.34
C HIS A 196 15.53 16.00 3.03
N ARG A 197 15.32 15.12 4.03
CA ARG A 197 16.42 14.41 4.69
C ARG A 197 17.12 13.44 3.75
N PHE A 198 16.35 12.68 2.97
CA PHE A 198 16.89 11.73 2.00
C PHE A 198 17.61 12.46 0.86
N PHE A 199 17.09 13.59 0.40
CA PHE A 199 17.77 14.45 -0.56
C PHE A 199 19.12 14.95 -0.03
N ALA A 200 19.17 15.51 1.19
CA ALA A 200 20.42 15.94 1.80
C ALA A 200 21.39 14.77 2.04
N LEU A 201 20.88 13.61 2.43
CA LEU A 201 21.67 12.39 2.61
C LEU A 201 22.28 11.94 1.28
N HIS A 202 21.48 11.84 0.22
CA HIS A 202 21.87 11.32 -1.09
C HIS A 202 22.80 12.26 -1.86
N VAL A 203 22.55 13.57 -1.82
CA VAL A 203 23.29 14.55 -2.62
C VAL A 203 24.53 15.08 -1.91
N CYS A 204 24.50 15.19 -0.58
CA CYS A 204 25.60 15.80 0.18
C CYS A 204 26.36 14.78 1.03
N ALA A 205 25.67 14.11 1.96
CA ALA A 205 26.36 13.32 2.99
C ALA A 205 26.99 12.03 2.46
N LEU A 206 26.23 11.22 1.71
CA LEU A 206 26.71 9.95 1.17
C LEU A 206 27.84 10.14 0.13
N PRO A 207 27.81 11.12 -0.79
CA PRO A 207 28.91 11.35 -1.72
C PRO A 207 30.21 11.72 -1.02
N ILE A 208 30.18 12.57 0.01
CA ILE A 208 31.37 12.93 0.80
C ILE A 208 31.93 11.71 1.53
N ALA A 209 31.07 10.96 2.23
CA ALA A 209 31.47 9.76 2.96
C ALA A 209 32.08 8.70 2.02
N THR A 210 31.44 8.48 0.87
CA THR A 210 31.89 7.51 -0.12
C THR A 210 33.18 7.95 -0.80
N PHE A 211 33.32 9.22 -1.17
CA PHE A 211 34.58 9.74 -1.73
C PHE A 211 35.74 9.54 -0.76
N GLY A 212 35.55 9.87 0.54
CA GLY A 212 36.55 9.65 1.57
C GLY A 212 36.93 8.18 1.74
N LEU A 213 35.93 7.27 1.77
CA LEU A 213 36.18 5.85 1.93
C LEU A 213 36.79 5.21 0.67
N VAL A 214 36.39 5.63 -0.54
CA VAL A 214 37.02 5.21 -1.81
C VAL A 214 38.47 5.67 -1.84
N ALA A 215 38.76 6.93 -1.51
CA ALA A 215 40.13 7.42 -1.46
C ALA A 215 40.99 6.60 -0.48
N PHE A 216 40.47 6.33 0.72
CA PHE A 216 41.16 5.49 1.71
C PHE A 216 41.36 4.05 1.20
N HIS A 217 40.34 3.45 0.59
CA HIS A 217 40.42 2.12 -0.02
C HIS A 217 41.49 2.07 -1.12
N MET A 218 41.54 3.06 -1.99
CA MET A 218 42.53 3.17 -3.07
C MET A 218 43.96 3.35 -2.54
N VAL A 219 44.15 4.12 -1.46
CA VAL A 219 45.46 4.24 -0.78
C VAL A 219 45.93 2.89 -0.23
N LEU A 220 45.04 2.11 0.39
CA LEU A 220 45.41 0.77 0.88
C LEU A 220 45.81 -0.16 -0.27
N VAL A 221 45.06 -0.15 -1.38
CA VAL A 221 45.39 -0.92 -2.58
C VAL A 221 46.72 -0.48 -3.19
N GLN A 222 47.02 0.83 -3.18
CA GLN A 222 48.30 1.36 -3.67
C GLN A 222 49.47 0.94 -2.79
N ARG A 223 49.31 0.96 -1.46
CA ARG A 223 50.39 0.58 -0.52
C ARG A 223 50.63 -0.93 -0.42
N GLN A 224 49.58 -1.74 -0.52
CA GLN A 224 49.65 -3.20 -0.29
C GLN A 224 49.79 -4.01 -1.59
N GLY A 225 49.58 -3.37 -2.75
CA GLY A 225 49.61 -4.01 -4.07
C GLY A 225 48.46 -5.01 -4.29
N MET A 226 48.28 -5.42 -5.54
CA MET A 226 47.27 -6.44 -5.88
C MET A 226 47.76 -7.85 -5.55
N ALA A 227 46.85 -8.71 -5.11
CA ALA A 227 47.18 -10.10 -4.78
C ALA A 227 47.49 -10.89 -6.06
N ALA A 228 48.58 -11.66 -6.06
CA ALA A 228 48.94 -12.52 -7.19
C ALA A 228 47.96 -13.70 -7.33
N PRO A 229 47.66 -14.15 -8.56
CA PRO A 229 46.87 -15.35 -8.78
C PRO A 229 47.53 -16.58 -8.14
N GLU A 230 46.75 -17.47 -7.51
CA GLU A 230 47.29 -18.75 -7.05
C GLU A 230 47.62 -19.63 -8.27
N ALA A 231 48.91 -19.91 -8.50
CA ALA A 231 49.33 -20.87 -9.51
C ALA A 231 48.88 -22.29 -9.10
N HIS A 232 48.39 -23.07 -10.06
CA HIS A 232 47.93 -24.45 -9.80
C HIS A 232 49.09 -25.45 -9.67
N ASP A 233 50.33 -25.00 -9.93
CA ASP A 233 51.56 -25.79 -9.95
C ASP A 233 52.72 -24.96 -9.37
N ASP A 234 53.47 -25.52 -8.40
CA ASP A 234 54.52 -24.82 -7.66
C ASP A 234 55.70 -24.38 -8.55
N THR A 235 55.83 -24.99 -9.73
CA THR A 235 56.83 -24.64 -10.76
C THR A 235 56.41 -23.46 -11.65
N ALA A 236 55.11 -23.10 -11.67
CA ALA A 236 54.56 -22.00 -12.47
C ALA A 236 54.48 -20.68 -11.68
N ALA A 237 54.46 -20.73 -10.35
CA ALA A 237 54.45 -19.54 -9.49
C ALA A 237 55.68 -18.64 -9.67
N SER A 238 56.83 -19.22 -10.07
CA SER A 238 58.07 -18.51 -10.35
C SER A 238 58.13 -17.82 -11.73
N LYS A 239 57.10 -18.00 -12.58
CA LYS A 239 57.01 -17.45 -13.95
C LYS A 239 55.83 -16.49 -14.18
N LEU A 240 55.21 -15.98 -13.12
CA LEU A 240 54.15 -14.98 -13.24
C LEU A 240 54.78 -13.60 -13.53
N GLY A 241 54.57 -13.08 -14.73
CA GLY A 241 55.03 -11.74 -15.10
C GLY A 241 54.24 -10.66 -14.36
N ALA A 242 54.80 -9.46 -14.25
CA ALA A 242 54.08 -8.28 -13.73
C ALA A 242 53.97 -7.21 -14.82
N MET A 243 52.84 -6.52 -14.90
CA MET A 243 52.70 -5.33 -15.76
C MET A 243 52.65 -4.08 -14.92
N ARG A 244 53.26 -3.01 -15.40
CA ARG A 244 53.10 -1.68 -14.83
C ARG A 244 51.65 -1.22 -14.97
N PHE A 245 51.13 -0.57 -13.92
CA PHE A 245 49.79 0.03 -13.94
C PHE A 245 49.68 1.07 -15.06
N PHE A 246 50.61 2.04 -15.09
CA PHE A 246 50.67 3.03 -16.15
C PHE A 246 51.83 2.75 -17.11
N PRO A 247 51.62 2.81 -18.45
CA PRO A 247 50.35 3.04 -19.14
C PRO A 247 49.54 1.75 -19.38
N ASN A 248 50.13 0.58 -19.20
CA ASN A 248 49.61 -0.65 -19.81
C ASN A 248 48.26 -1.12 -19.23
N PHE A 249 48.12 -1.21 -17.91
CA PHE A 249 46.88 -1.68 -17.30
C PHE A 249 45.81 -0.59 -17.36
N ALA A 250 46.19 0.66 -17.09
CA ALA A 250 45.31 1.82 -17.17
C ALA A 250 44.65 1.95 -18.55
N MET A 251 45.38 1.73 -19.66
CA MET A 251 44.79 1.75 -21.00
C MET A 251 43.76 0.64 -21.21
N ARG A 252 43.98 -0.56 -20.65
CA ARG A 252 43.01 -1.67 -20.73
C ARG A 252 41.78 -1.39 -19.86
N ASP A 253 41.96 -0.75 -18.72
CA ASP A 253 40.87 -0.32 -17.86
C ASP A 253 40.01 0.76 -18.56
N VAL A 254 40.64 1.76 -19.18
CA VAL A 254 39.95 2.77 -20.01
C VAL A 254 39.22 2.12 -21.18
N LEU A 255 39.79 1.10 -21.84
CA LEU A 255 39.10 0.35 -22.88
C LEU A 255 37.82 -0.30 -22.33
N LEU A 256 37.88 -0.91 -21.15
CA LEU A 256 36.70 -1.47 -20.51
C LEU A 256 35.69 -0.38 -20.12
N TRP A 257 36.13 0.78 -19.65
CA TRP A 257 35.24 1.91 -19.35
C TRP A 257 34.50 2.40 -20.60
N VAL A 258 35.18 2.47 -21.75
CA VAL A 258 34.56 2.81 -23.05
C VAL A 258 33.52 1.76 -23.46
N LEU A 259 33.82 0.47 -23.27
CA LEU A 259 32.87 -0.61 -23.54
C LEU A 259 31.66 -0.57 -22.60
N CYS A 260 31.89 -0.35 -21.30
CA CYS A 260 30.84 -0.16 -20.30
C CYS A 260 29.97 1.06 -20.62
N MET A 261 30.57 2.18 -21.06
CA MET A 261 29.84 3.36 -21.51
C MET A 261 28.95 3.05 -22.71
N ASN A 262 29.43 2.25 -23.66
CA ASN A 262 28.65 1.84 -24.81
C ASN A 262 27.43 0.99 -24.39
N ILE A 263 27.65 -0.01 -23.54
CA ILE A 263 26.56 -0.84 -22.98
C ILE A 263 25.56 0.03 -22.22
N LEU A 264 26.04 0.95 -21.38
CA LEU A 264 25.20 1.88 -20.63
C LEU A 264 24.36 2.77 -21.55
N ALA A 265 24.94 3.32 -22.62
CA ALA A 265 24.22 4.13 -23.60
C ALA A 265 23.15 3.33 -24.36
N ILE A 266 23.46 2.08 -24.74
CA ILE A 266 22.49 1.18 -25.38
C ILE A 266 21.32 0.91 -24.42
N LEU A 267 21.60 0.52 -23.18
CA LEU A 267 20.56 0.24 -22.18
C LEU A 267 19.70 1.48 -21.87
N ALA A 268 20.33 2.65 -21.70
CA ALA A 268 19.63 3.89 -21.39
C ALA A 268 18.70 4.38 -22.51
N VAL A 269 19.00 4.07 -23.78
CA VAL A 269 18.15 4.47 -24.90
C VAL A 269 17.10 3.41 -25.25
N TRP A 270 17.43 2.12 -25.20
CA TRP A 270 16.49 1.04 -25.56
C TRP A 270 15.53 0.68 -24.44
N LEU A 271 15.97 0.82 -23.19
CA LEU A 271 15.20 0.49 -22.00
C LEU A 271 15.17 1.68 -21.03
N PRO A 272 14.66 2.85 -21.44
CA PRO A 272 14.78 4.08 -20.67
C PRO A 272 14.09 4.01 -19.29
N HIS A 273 13.09 3.14 -19.15
CA HIS A 273 12.29 2.93 -17.94
C HIS A 273 12.59 1.61 -17.21
N GLY A 274 13.63 0.90 -17.66
CA GLY A 274 13.99 -0.43 -17.16
C GLY A 274 13.45 -1.58 -18.03
N PRO A 275 13.84 -2.82 -17.75
CA PRO A 275 13.52 -4.00 -18.56
C PRO A 275 12.10 -4.57 -18.32
N GLY A 276 11.26 -3.94 -17.49
CA GLY A 276 9.96 -4.48 -17.10
C GLY A 276 10.06 -5.71 -16.18
N ILE A 277 11.17 -5.80 -15.44
CA ILE A 277 11.41 -6.86 -14.45
C ILE A 277 11.16 -6.26 -13.06
N PRO A 278 10.45 -6.95 -12.15
CA PRO A 278 10.16 -6.43 -10.82
C PRO A 278 11.44 -6.00 -10.08
N GLY A 279 11.42 -4.82 -9.47
CA GLY A 279 12.60 -4.23 -8.80
C GLY A 279 13.65 -3.64 -9.75
N MET A 280 13.36 -3.53 -11.05
CA MET A 280 14.13 -2.76 -12.03
C MET A 280 13.22 -1.84 -12.84
N GLU A 281 12.29 -1.18 -12.16
CA GLU A 281 11.30 -0.28 -12.73
C GLU A 281 11.56 1.14 -12.20
N TRP A 282 11.67 2.11 -13.11
CA TRP A 282 11.83 3.52 -12.76
C TRP A 282 11.08 4.42 -13.73
N ASN A 283 9.90 3.97 -14.14
CA ASN A 283 8.91 4.85 -14.76
C ASN A 283 8.58 6.02 -13.81
N ILE A 284 8.12 7.14 -14.37
CA ILE A 284 7.70 8.27 -13.53
C ILE A 284 6.47 7.86 -12.70
N GLY A 285 5.59 7.03 -13.24
CA GLY A 285 4.42 6.51 -12.51
C GLY A 285 3.42 7.62 -12.20
N ASP A 286 2.55 7.41 -11.22
CA ASP A 286 1.64 8.43 -10.70
C ASP A 286 2.27 9.18 -9.53
N LYS A 287 1.88 10.46 -9.33
CA LYS A 287 2.28 11.25 -8.16
C LYS A 287 1.85 10.54 -6.88
N ALA A 288 2.72 10.49 -5.88
CA ALA A 288 2.40 9.86 -4.60
C ALA A 288 1.16 10.49 -3.95
N ASP A 289 0.16 9.65 -3.63
CA ASP A 289 -0.99 10.01 -2.78
C ASP A 289 -0.88 9.26 -1.43
N PRO A 290 -0.55 9.98 -0.34
CA PRO A 290 -0.47 9.38 1.00
C PRO A 290 -1.78 8.80 1.53
N LEU A 291 -2.93 9.21 0.99
CA LEU A 291 -4.25 8.76 1.45
C LEU A 291 -4.70 7.46 0.76
N LYS A 292 -4.05 7.11 -0.34
CA LYS A 292 -4.30 5.84 -1.04
C LYS A 292 -3.61 4.70 -0.27
N PRO A 293 -4.25 3.54 -0.09
CA PRO A 293 -3.55 2.38 0.47
C PRO A 293 -2.47 1.90 -0.51
N ALA A 294 -1.36 1.37 0.03
CA ALA A 294 -0.33 0.74 -0.79
C ALA A 294 -0.96 -0.37 -1.65
N TYR A 295 -0.72 -0.33 -2.96
CA TYR A 295 -1.30 -1.32 -3.85
C TYR A 295 -0.64 -2.71 -3.65
N PRO A 296 -1.38 -3.82 -3.86
CA PRO A 296 -0.84 -5.17 -3.71
C PRO A 296 0.33 -5.45 -4.66
N GLY A 297 1.36 -6.15 -4.18
CA GLY A 297 2.48 -6.60 -5.00
C GLY A 297 3.66 -5.62 -5.14
N ILE A 298 3.70 -4.52 -4.35
CA ILE A 298 4.85 -3.60 -4.35
C ILE A 298 6.15 -4.30 -3.92
N LYS A 299 7.24 -4.02 -4.65
CA LYS A 299 8.55 -4.65 -4.46
C LYS A 299 9.66 -3.59 -4.45
N PRO A 300 10.69 -3.75 -3.59
CA PRO A 300 11.87 -2.89 -3.64
C PRO A 300 12.76 -3.27 -4.84
N GLU A 301 13.86 -2.54 -5.01
CA GLU A 301 14.81 -2.77 -6.08
C GLU A 301 15.47 -4.15 -5.99
N TRP A 302 15.93 -4.67 -7.14
CA TRP A 302 16.41 -6.06 -7.29
C TRP A 302 17.50 -6.45 -6.29
N TYR A 303 18.37 -5.51 -5.90
CA TYR A 303 19.44 -5.74 -4.92
C TYR A 303 18.95 -5.85 -3.47
N PHE A 304 17.69 -5.50 -3.19
CA PHE A 304 17.01 -5.70 -1.90
C PHE A 304 15.99 -6.85 -1.91
N LEU A 305 15.67 -7.39 -3.09
CA LEU A 305 14.65 -8.43 -3.24
C LEU A 305 14.91 -9.69 -2.40
N TRP A 306 16.17 -10.07 -2.22
CA TRP A 306 16.49 -11.24 -1.40
C TRP A 306 16.09 -11.05 0.08
N VAL A 307 16.24 -9.83 0.63
CA VAL A 307 15.81 -9.50 2.00
C VAL A 307 14.29 -9.41 2.06
N TYR A 308 13.66 -8.76 1.07
CA TYR A 308 12.21 -8.67 0.95
C TYR A 308 11.56 -10.07 0.90
N GLN A 309 12.08 -10.96 0.06
CA GLN A 309 11.56 -12.32 -0.03
C GLN A 309 11.79 -13.08 1.27
N MET A 310 12.97 -12.95 1.87
CA MET A 310 13.26 -13.56 3.17
C MET A 310 12.24 -13.09 4.22
N LEU A 311 11.86 -11.82 4.25
CA LEU A 311 10.84 -11.30 5.16
C LEU A 311 9.47 -11.96 4.93
N LYS A 312 9.05 -12.17 3.67
CA LYS A 312 7.78 -12.83 3.32
C LYS A 312 7.75 -14.32 3.71
N GLU A 313 8.91 -14.98 3.73
CA GLU A 313 9.00 -16.41 4.11
C GLU A 313 8.91 -16.65 5.62
N PHE A 314 9.09 -15.61 6.44
CA PHE A 314 9.05 -15.73 7.89
C PHE A 314 7.60 -15.67 8.40
N PRO A 315 7.15 -16.64 9.22
CA PRO A 315 5.86 -16.57 9.88
C PRO A 315 5.80 -15.38 10.85
N ALA A 316 4.58 -14.95 11.17
CA ALA A 316 4.33 -13.76 11.97
C ALA A 316 5.01 -13.77 13.35
N HIS A 317 5.10 -14.94 14.01
CA HIS A 317 5.76 -15.06 15.32
C HIS A 317 6.63 -16.32 15.37
N ILE A 318 7.85 -16.18 15.89
CA ILE A 318 8.82 -17.27 16.06
C ILE A 318 9.50 -17.13 17.40
N LEU A 319 9.41 -18.15 18.27
CA LEU A 319 10.15 -18.20 19.54
C LEU A 319 9.96 -16.96 20.43
N GLY A 320 8.76 -16.35 20.42
CA GLY A 320 8.45 -15.14 21.18
C GLY A 320 8.96 -13.82 20.57
N MET A 321 9.50 -13.88 19.34
CA MET A 321 9.86 -12.70 18.54
C MET A 321 8.88 -12.52 17.38
N GLU A 322 8.68 -11.27 16.97
CA GLU A 322 7.99 -10.97 15.71
C GLU A 322 8.81 -11.49 14.52
N GLY A 323 8.15 -12.04 13.49
CA GLY A 323 8.78 -12.58 12.29
C GLY A 323 9.79 -11.62 11.63
N PRO A 324 9.45 -10.33 11.44
CA PRO A 324 10.38 -9.32 10.94
C PRO A 324 11.64 -9.14 11.79
N GLN A 325 11.53 -9.21 13.12
CA GLN A 325 12.66 -9.09 14.03
C GLN A 325 13.62 -10.27 13.88
N ALA A 326 13.09 -11.50 13.82
CA ALA A 326 13.88 -12.69 13.62
C ALA A 326 14.61 -12.67 12.25
N CYS A 327 13.91 -12.23 11.20
CA CYS A 327 14.46 -12.07 9.86
C CYS A 327 15.64 -11.08 9.85
N MET A 328 15.44 -9.87 10.39
CA MET A 328 16.49 -8.84 10.43
C MET A 328 17.69 -9.24 11.30
N PHE A 329 17.45 -9.97 12.38
CA PHE A 329 18.53 -10.52 13.21
C PHE A 329 19.38 -11.53 12.43
N ILE A 330 18.75 -12.48 11.71
CA ILE A 330 19.47 -13.45 10.89
C ILE A 330 20.21 -12.76 9.74
N ALA A 331 19.60 -11.80 9.06
CA ALA A 331 20.25 -11.00 8.01
C ALA A 331 21.53 -10.32 8.55
N SER A 332 21.43 -9.72 9.74
CA SER A 332 22.55 -9.05 10.40
C SER A 332 23.66 -10.02 10.77
N LEU A 333 23.34 -11.23 11.24
CA LEU A 333 24.32 -12.27 11.52
C LEU A 333 25.03 -12.75 10.25
N LEU A 334 24.31 -12.93 9.15
CA LEU A 334 24.88 -13.31 7.86
C LEU A 334 25.84 -12.23 7.33
N MET A 335 25.46 -10.96 7.44
CA MET A 335 26.32 -9.83 7.08
C MET A 335 27.55 -9.70 7.98
N ALA A 336 27.40 -9.90 9.29
CA ALA A 336 28.53 -9.92 10.22
C ALA A 336 29.49 -11.08 9.94
N ALA A 337 28.98 -12.27 9.62
CA ALA A 337 29.80 -13.41 9.22
C ALA A 337 30.57 -13.11 7.92
N TRP A 338 29.95 -12.40 6.96
CA TRP A 338 30.60 -11.98 5.73
C TRP A 338 31.72 -10.94 5.97
N LEU A 339 31.46 -9.93 6.82
CA LEU A 339 32.47 -8.96 7.23
C LEU A 339 33.69 -9.65 7.88
N LEU A 340 33.45 -10.66 8.73
CA LEU A 340 34.48 -11.36 9.49
C LEU A 340 35.17 -12.50 8.73
N VAL A 341 34.91 -12.70 7.43
CA VAL A 341 35.57 -13.72 6.60
C VAL A 341 37.10 -13.76 6.77
N PRO A 342 37.84 -12.63 6.79
CA PRO A 342 39.30 -12.66 6.96
C PRO A 342 39.74 -13.28 8.29
N VAL A 343 38.92 -13.17 9.34
CA VAL A 343 39.17 -13.72 10.68
C VAL A 343 38.72 -15.18 10.77
N LEU A 344 37.59 -15.51 10.14
CA LEU A 344 37.01 -16.86 10.13
C LEU A 344 37.84 -17.83 9.29
N ASN A 345 38.38 -17.40 8.14
CA ASN A 345 39.17 -18.26 7.24
C ASN A 345 40.65 -18.34 7.63
N ARG A 346 40.93 -18.90 8.82
CA ARG A 346 42.31 -19.08 9.33
C ARG A 346 43.21 -19.93 8.42
N SER A 347 42.64 -20.84 7.62
CA SER A 347 43.40 -21.69 6.69
C SER A 347 44.01 -20.87 5.56
N SER A 348 43.20 -20.00 4.95
CA SER A 348 43.66 -19.11 3.87
C SER A 348 44.69 -18.10 4.37
N GLN A 349 44.55 -17.59 5.59
CA GLN A 349 45.56 -16.71 6.22
C GLN A 349 46.93 -17.38 6.39
N ARG A 350 46.99 -18.71 6.40
CA ARG A 350 48.24 -19.51 6.45
C ARG A 350 48.73 -19.94 5.06
N GLY A 351 48.16 -19.38 3.99
CA GLY A 351 48.51 -19.71 2.60
C GLY A 351 47.99 -21.07 2.11
N ARG A 352 47.10 -21.74 2.85
CA ARG A 352 46.56 -23.05 2.48
C ARG A 352 45.23 -22.91 1.74
N LYS A 353 44.94 -23.86 0.84
CA LYS A 353 43.63 -23.94 0.18
C LYS A 353 42.52 -24.15 1.22
N SER A 354 41.37 -23.51 1.03
CA SER A 354 40.20 -23.60 1.92
C SER A 354 38.94 -24.00 1.14
N PRO A 355 38.83 -25.26 0.68
CA PRO A 355 37.73 -25.70 -0.19
C PRO A 355 36.33 -25.49 0.43
N ALA A 356 36.22 -25.62 1.75
CA ALA A 356 34.97 -25.40 2.48
C ALA A 356 34.48 -23.94 2.44
N PHE A 357 35.39 -22.96 2.50
CA PHE A 357 35.03 -21.53 2.41
C PHE A 357 34.64 -21.14 0.99
N GLU A 358 35.30 -21.71 -0.02
CA GLU A 358 34.90 -21.50 -1.42
C GLU A 358 33.51 -22.08 -1.69
N ASP A 359 33.24 -23.27 -1.15
CA ASP A 359 31.92 -23.89 -1.24
C ASP A 359 30.85 -23.08 -0.50
N PHE A 360 31.17 -22.51 0.66
CA PHE A 360 30.30 -21.57 1.36
C PHE A 360 29.98 -20.33 0.52
N GLY A 361 30.97 -19.73 -0.15
CA GLY A 361 30.74 -18.60 -1.05
C GLY A 361 29.79 -18.92 -2.21
N VAL A 362 29.93 -20.11 -2.82
CA VAL A 362 28.99 -20.59 -3.85
C VAL A 362 27.59 -20.77 -3.28
N ALA A 363 27.46 -21.37 -2.09
CA ALA A 363 26.18 -21.54 -1.42
C ALA A 363 25.50 -20.18 -1.12
N VAL A 364 26.26 -19.16 -0.71
CA VAL A 364 25.75 -17.80 -0.52
C VAL A 364 25.22 -17.20 -1.82
N VAL A 365 25.95 -17.34 -2.94
CA VAL A 365 25.49 -16.86 -4.25
C VAL A 365 24.19 -17.57 -4.66
N LEU A 366 24.11 -18.89 -4.51
CA LEU A 366 22.90 -19.66 -4.82
C LEU A 366 21.72 -19.28 -3.91
N PHE A 367 21.98 -19.03 -2.62
CA PHE A 367 20.98 -18.57 -1.66
C PHE A 367 20.40 -17.20 -2.04
N LEU A 368 21.27 -16.22 -2.32
CA LEU A 368 20.85 -14.88 -2.75
C LEU A 368 20.08 -14.94 -4.08
N ALA A 369 20.58 -15.74 -5.03
CA ALA A 369 19.92 -15.95 -6.32
C ALA A 369 18.54 -16.62 -6.14
N PHE A 370 18.41 -17.63 -5.27
CA PHE A 370 17.14 -18.31 -5.04
C PHE A 370 16.06 -17.36 -4.55
N LEU A 371 16.37 -16.56 -3.53
CA LEU A 371 15.43 -15.59 -2.97
C LEU A 371 15.10 -14.47 -3.96
N THR A 372 16.09 -14.02 -4.74
CA THR A 372 15.87 -12.99 -5.78
C THR A 372 14.99 -13.51 -6.92
N LEU A 373 15.23 -14.73 -7.42
CA LEU A 373 14.41 -15.35 -8.47
C LEU A 373 12.96 -15.57 -8.01
N LYS A 374 12.75 -15.95 -6.75
CA LYS A 374 11.42 -16.04 -6.16
C LYS A 374 10.73 -14.68 -6.12
N ALA A 375 11.43 -13.65 -5.70
CA ALA A 375 10.90 -12.29 -5.66
C ALA A 375 10.61 -11.71 -7.05
N TRP A 376 11.22 -12.24 -8.11
CA TRP A 376 10.90 -11.91 -9.50
C TRP A 376 9.69 -12.66 -10.06
N ASP A 377 9.00 -13.46 -9.24
CA ASP A 377 7.84 -14.27 -9.65
C ASP A 377 8.12 -15.15 -10.87
N LEU A 378 9.31 -15.78 -10.90
CA LEU A 378 9.82 -16.47 -12.09
C LEU A 378 8.80 -17.45 -12.71
N GLY A 379 8.40 -17.17 -13.95
CA GLY A 379 7.47 -17.99 -14.74
C GLY A 379 5.98 -17.68 -14.52
N VAL A 380 5.67 -16.58 -13.83
CA VAL A 380 4.32 -16.03 -13.71
C VAL A 380 4.36 -14.56 -14.12
N HIS A 381 3.44 -14.14 -14.99
CA HIS A 381 3.23 -12.72 -15.32
C HIS A 381 1.88 -12.30 -14.75
N VAL A 382 1.90 -11.40 -13.77
CA VAL A 382 0.69 -10.84 -13.17
C VAL A 382 0.57 -9.38 -13.59
N PRO A 383 -0.61 -8.89 -14.00
CA PRO A 383 -0.83 -7.48 -14.28
C PRO A 383 -0.43 -6.57 -13.09
N HIS A 384 -0.01 -5.34 -13.38
CA HIS A 384 0.32 -4.35 -12.35
C HIS A 384 -0.84 -4.15 -11.35
N GLY A 385 -0.54 -4.23 -10.05
CA GLY A 385 -1.51 -4.04 -8.96
C GLY A 385 -2.12 -5.31 -8.38
N GLU A 386 -1.82 -6.49 -8.95
CA GLU A 386 -2.21 -7.78 -8.40
C GLU A 386 -1.00 -8.50 -7.76
N ASP A 387 -1.16 -9.05 -6.55
CA ASP A 387 -0.10 -9.84 -5.90
C ASP A 387 -0.25 -11.34 -6.25
N PRO A 388 0.73 -11.98 -6.91
CA PRO A 388 0.72 -13.43 -7.14
C PRO A 388 0.58 -14.23 -5.84
N ALA A 389 0.96 -13.68 -4.69
CA ALA A 389 0.78 -14.31 -3.38
C ALA A 389 -0.69 -14.53 -3.00
N ALA A 390 -1.64 -13.85 -3.64
CA ALA A 390 -3.07 -14.06 -3.41
C ALA A 390 -3.60 -15.39 -3.97
N LYS A 391 -2.85 -16.04 -4.89
CA LYS A 391 -3.25 -17.27 -5.57
C LYS A 391 -2.28 -18.41 -5.24
N PRO A 392 -2.69 -19.42 -4.44
CA PRO A 392 -1.81 -20.52 -4.04
C PRO A 392 -1.20 -21.29 -5.22
N GLU A 393 -1.91 -21.43 -6.35
CA GLU A 393 -1.35 -22.08 -7.55
C GLU A 393 -0.14 -21.34 -8.13
N LEU A 394 -0.16 -20.01 -8.16
CA LEU A 394 0.93 -19.19 -8.70
C LEU A 394 2.16 -19.27 -7.81
N VAL A 395 1.97 -19.24 -6.49
CA VAL A 395 3.06 -19.37 -5.51
C VAL A 395 3.81 -20.70 -5.69
N GLN A 396 3.10 -21.81 -5.92
CA GLN A 396 3.74 -23.10 -6.17
C GLN A 396 4.54 -23.13 -7.47
N ILE A 397 4.05 -22.49 -8.54
CA ILE A 397 4.77 -22.36 -9.82
C ILE A 397 6.07 -21.59 -9.61
N ILE A 398 6.01 -20.43 -8.95
CA ILE A 398 7.18 -19.60 -8.65
C ILE A 398 8.22 -20.39 -7.84
N ASN A 399 7.78 -21.10 -6.80
CA ASN A 399 8.65 -21.93 -5.96
C ASN A 399 9.37 -23.03 -6.75
N ARG A 400 8.66 -23.74 -7.63
CA ARG A 400 9.22 -24.82 -8.46
C ARG A 400 10.19 -24.30 -9.52
N ASN A 401 9.82 -23.23 -10.23
CA ASN A 401 10.67 -22.65 -11.27
C ASN A 401 11.97 -22.10 -10.69
N SER A 402 11.88 -21.36 -9.58
CA SER A 402 13.05 -20.82 -8.88
C SER A 402 13.97 -21.93 -8.38
N ALA A 403 13.41 -23.00 -7.80
CA ALA A 403 14.19 -24.15 -7.35
C ALA A 403 14.84 -24.91 -8.51
N GLY A 404 14.12 -25.07 -9.64
CA GLY A 404 14.64 -25.71 -10.85
C GLY A 404 15.86 -25.00 -11.43
N VAL A 405 15.81 -23.66 -11.56
CA VAL A 405 16.94 -22.85 -12.05
C VAL A 405 18.14 -22.96 -11.10
N ILE A 406 17.92 -22.84 -9.79
CA ILE A 406 19.00 -22.95 -8.80
C ILE A 406 19.63 -24.34 -8.79
N MET A 407 18.84 -25.39 -8.97
CA MET A 407 19.33 -26.75 -9.09
C MET A 407 20.22 -26.92 -10.33
N LEU A 408 19.79 -26.43 -11.49
CA LEU A 408 20.59 -26.48 -12.73
C LEU A 408 21.90 -25.70 -12.59
N LEU A 409 21.85 -24.49 -12.03
CA LEU A 409 23.04 -23.66 -11.79
C LEU A 409 24.00 -24.33 -10.81
N GLY A 410 23.51 -24.81 -9.67
CA GLY A 410 24.34 -25.45 -8.66
C GLY A 410 24.94 -26.78 -9.12
N LEU A 411 24.19 -27.59 -9.87
CA LEU A 411 24.71 -28.81 -10.50
C LEU A 411 25.78 -28.48 -11.55
N GLY A 412 25.53 -27.50 -12.43
CA GLY A 412 26.49 -27.04 -13.42
C GLY A 412 27.79 -26.53 -12.80
N ILE A 413 27.69 -25.68 -11.78
CA ILE A 413 28.86 -25.19 -11.01
C ILE A 413 29.60 -26.35 -10.35
N THR A 414 28.89 -27.31 -9.77
CA THR A 414 29.48 -28.50 -9.13
C THR A 414 30.26 -29.35 -10.14
N VAL A 415 29.67 -29.61 -11.32
CA VAL A 415 30.31 -30.36 -12.41
C VAL A 415 31.54 -29.62 -12.93
N LEU A 416 31.42 -28.32 -13.21
CA LEU A 416 32.55 -27.50 -13.67
C LEU A 416 33.68 -27.46 -12.65
N ARG A 417 33.37 -27.28 -11.36
CA ARG A 417 34.37 -27.31 -10.28
C ARG A 417 35.06 -28.66 -10.15
N ARG A 418 34.31 -29.75 -10.34
CA ARG A 418 34.86 -31.11 -10.35
C ARG A 418 35.77 -31.35 -11.55
N MET A 419 35.37 -30.90 -12.74
CA MET A 419 36.11 -31.09 -13.99
C MET A 419 37.38 -30.24 -14.06
N TRP A 420 37.31 -28.95 -13.66
CA TRP A 420 38.40 -28.00 -13.88
C TRP A 420 39.36 -27.87 -12.70
N TYR A 421 38.86 -28.05 -11.47
CA TYR A 421 39.64 -27.80 -10.24
C TYR A 421 39.83 -29.04 -9.36
N GLY A 422 39.31 -30.20 -9.79
CA GLY A 422 39.39 -31.46 -9.02
C GLY A 422 38.73 -31.40 -7.64
N ALA A 423 37.91 -30.37 -7.37
CA ALA A 423 37.34 -30.13 -6.06
C ALA A 423 36.39 -31.28 -5.64
N SER A 424 36.43 -31.67 -4.37
CA SER A 424 35.60 -32.75 -3.79
C SER A 424 34.67 -32.28 -2.67
N HIS A 425 34.76 -31.01 -2.26
CA HIS A 425 33.96 -30.45 -1.17
C HIS A 425 32.75 -29.69 -1.72
N PHE A 426 31.56 -30.20 -1.43
CA PHE A 426 30.27 -29.65 -1.90
C PHE A 426 29.20 -29.59 -0.81
N ALA A 427 29.59 -29.58 0.47
CA ALA A 427 28.64 -29.74 1.57
C ALA A 427 27.67 -28.55 1.71
N PHE A 428 28.15 -27.31 1.63
CA PHE A 428 27.31 -26.11 1.71
C PHE A 428 26.48 -25.93 0.44
N THR A 429 27.08 -26.18 -0.73
CA THR A 429 26.34 -26.15 -2.01
C THR A 429 25.22 -27.20 -2.01
N ALA A 430 25.48 -28.43 -1.55
CA ALA A 430 24.47 -29.47 -1.46
C ALA A 430 23.35 -29.11 -0.48
N ILE A 431 23.65 -28.42 0.63
CA ILE A 431 22.63 -27.91 1.56
C ILE A 431 21.74 -26.87 0.90
N ALA A 432 22.34 -25.87 0.23
CA ALA A 432 21.58 -24.82 -0.45
C ALA A 432 20.65 -25.42 -1.54
N LEU A 433 21.16 -26.42 -2.28
CA LEU A 433 20.36 -27.15 -3.27
C LEU A 433 19.25 -27.99 -2.63
N LEU A 434 19.56 -28.72 -1.56
CA LEU A 434 18.57 -29.53 -0.84
C LEU A 434 17.47 -28.64 -0.26
N GLN A 435 17.82 -27.49 0.31
CA GLN A 435 16.87 -26.51 0.83
C GLN A 435 15.94 -26.02 -0.29
N ALA A 436 16.49 -25.63 -1.45
CA ALA A 436 15.70 -25.21 -2.60
C ALA A 436 14.77 -26.33 -3.09
N ILE A 437 15.22 -27.59 -3.09
CA ILE A 437 14.41 -28.75 -3.48
C ILE A 437 13.27 -29.00 -2.49
N LEU A 438 13.58 -29.04 -1.19
CA LEU A 438 12.59 -29.26 -0.13
C LEU A 438 11.51 -28.17 -0.11
N HIS A 439 11.91 -26.92 -0.30
CA HIS A 439 10.97 -25.82 -0.34
C HIS A 439 10.19 -25.76 -1.67
N GLY A 440 10.89 -25.92 -2.81
CA GLY A 440 10.32 -25.76 -4.15
C GLY A 440 9.47 -26.92 -4.62
N PHE A 441 9.94 -28.17 -4.46
CA PHE A 441 9.28 -29.36 -5.00
C PHE A 441 8.49 -30.14 -3.95
N VAL A 442 8.96 -30.20 -2.70
CA VAL A 442 8.28 -30.93 -1.61
C VAL A 442 7.22 -30.06 -0.93
N GLY A 443 7.31 -28.74 -1.04
CA GLY A 443 6.34 -27.79 -0.47
C GLY A 443 6.51 -27.57 1.03
N LEU A 444 7.68 -27.90 1.60
CA LEU A 444 8.00 -27.55 2.99
C LEU A 444 8.12 -26.02 3.12
N SER A 445 7.70 -25.46 4.27
CA SER A 445 7.97 -24.05 4.56
C SER A 445 9.47 -23.77 4.55
N TYR A 446 9.85 -22.53 4.21
CA TYR A 446 11.27 -22.17 4.05
C TYR A 446 12.08 -22.47 5.32
N LEU A 447 11.50 -22.20 6.50
CA LEU A 447 12.10 -22.51 7.80
C LEU A 447 12.17 -24.01 8.08
N ALA A 448 11.13 -24.79 7.75
CA ALA A 448 11.16 -26.23 7.92
C ALA A 448 12.22 -26.89 7.02
N ALA A 449 12.33 -26.45 5.76
CA ALA A 449 13.37 -26.87 4.84
C ALA A 449 14.77 -26.52 5.37
N SER A 450 14.96 -25.29 5.85
CA SER A 450 16.23 -24.82 6.43
C SER A 450 16.62 -25.60 7.70
N GLY A 451 15.65 -25.86 8.58
CA GLY A 451 15.83 -26.67 9.80
C GLY A 451 16.22 -28.12 9.48
N ALA A 452 15.52 -28.75 8.54
CA ALA A 452 15.81 -30.11 8.09
C ALA A 452 17.23 -30.21 7.50
N CYS A 453 17.63 -29.26 6.64
CA CYS A 453 18.97 -29.25 6.06
C CYS A 453 20.07 -29.03 7.11
N THR A 454 19.83 -28.15 8.08
CA THR A 454 20.79 -27.87 9.16
C THR A 454 20.99 -29.10 10.06
N LEU A 455 19.91 -29.82 10.40
CA LEU A 455 19.98 -31.08 11.14
C LEU A 455 20.76 -32.15 10.37
N LEU A 456 20.44 -32.34 9.08
CA LEU A 456 21.13 -33.30 8.22
C LEU A 456 22.63 -32.99 8.09
N PHE A 457 22.98 -31.70 7.97
CA PHE A 457 24.37 -31.27 7.96
C PHE A 457 25.08 -31.54 9.29
N GLY A 458 24.44 -31.24 10.41
CA GLY A 458 24.98 -31.53 11.75
C GLY A 458 25.26 -33.02 11.94
N VAL A 459 24.35 -33.89 11.49
CA VAL A 459 24.52 -35.35 11.50
C VAL A 459 25.68 -35.79 10.59
N ALA A 460 25.77 -35.24 9.37
CA ALA A 460 26.84 -35.55 8.43
C ALA A 460 28.22 -35.14 8.96
N VAL A 461 28.33 -33.94 9.56
CA VAL A 461 29.56 -33.45 10.19
C VAL A 461 29.93 -34.31 11.39
N ALA A 462 28.97 -34.69 12.24
CA ALA A 462 29.21 -35.58 13.38
C ALA A 462 29.71 -36.97 12.93
N PHE A 463 29.13 -37.52 11.85
CA PHE A 463 29.55 -38.79 11.27
C PHE A 463 30.97 -38.71 10.67
N HIS A 464 31.29 -37.61 9.98
CA HIS A 464 32.62 -37.39 9.39
C HIS A 464 33.69 -37.14 10.45
N ALA A 465 33.35 -36.40 11.52
CA ALA A 465 34.21 -36.20 12.69
C ALA A 465 34.44 -37.51 13.47
N ARG A 466 33.43 -38.41 13.56
CA ARG A 466 33.60 -39.77 14.10
C ARG A 466 34.51 -40.64 13.22
N ARG A 467 34.46 -40.49 11.90
CA ARG A 467 35.35 -41.19 10.95
C ARG A 467 36.80 -40.69 11.04
N ALA A 468 37.01 -39.39 11.25
CA ALA A 468 38.34 -38.79 11.42
C ALA A 468 38.94 -39.02 12.83
N ARG A 469 38.11 -39.21 13.86
CA ARG A 469 38.56 -39.58 15.22
C ARG A 469 38.90 -41.06 15.40
N ARG A 470 38.67 -41.92 14.40
CA ARG A 470 38.97 -43.37 14.49
C ARG A 470 40.47 -43.71 14.44
N GLU A 471 41.35 -42.74 14.18
CA GLU A 471 42.82 -42.94 14.22
C GLU A 471 43.51 -42.25 15.41
N ARG A 472 42.80 -41.46 16.23
CA ARG A 472 43.35 -40.83 17.42
C ARG A 472 42.25 -40.70 18.47
N LEU A 473 42.36 -41.48 19.55
CA LEU A 473 41.54 -41.52 20.78
C LEU A 473 40.86 -42.89 21.03
N ALA A 474 41.68 -43.94 21.04
CA ALA A 474 41.59 -44.97 22.07
C ALA A 474 42.29 -44.45 23.36
N ALA A 475 41.85 -43.30 23.89
CA ALA A 475 42.33 -42.73 25.16
C ALA A 475 41.54 -41.45 25.51
N ALA A 476 40.30 -41.59 26.00
CA ALA A 476 39.63 -40.66 26.92
C ALA A 476 38.13 -40.97 27.01
N CYS A 477 37.81 -42.15 27.54
CA CYS A 477 36.63 -42.26 28.38
C CYS A 477 36.91 -41.51 29.69
N LEU A 478 35.85 -40.95 30.28
CA LEU A 478 35.77 -40.34 31.62
C LEU A 478 36.01 -38.82 31.68
N LEU A 479 34.96 -38.03 31.46
CA LEU A 479 34.45 -37.09 32.49
C LEU A 479 33.14 -36.41 31.99
N GLY A 480 32.11 -36.39 32.84
CA GLY A 480 31.04 -35.40 32.73
C GLY A 480 29.61 -35.91 32.50
N CYS A 481 29.19 -36.96 33.22
CA CYS A 481 27.78 -37.06 33.58
C CYS A 481 27.51 -36.08 34.73
N LEU A 482 26.53 -35.19 34.54
CA LEU A 482 25.47 -34.76 35.47
C LEU A 482 25.09 -33.28 35.26
N LEU A 483 23.78 -33.02 35.44
CA LEU A 483 23.06 -31.73 35.45
C LEU A 483 22.70 -31.22 34.03
N PHE A 484 21.44 -31.06 33.60
CA PHE A 484 20.20 -30.71 34.29
C PHE A 484 18.95 -31.36 33.68
N SER A 485 18.07 -31.75 34.59
CA SER A 485 16.60 -31.70 34.66
C SER A 485 15.70 -31.87 33.42
N ARG A 486 14.76 -32.80 33.60
CA ARG A 486 13.54 -33.07 32.82
C ARG A 486 12.50 -31.93 32.92
N PRO A 487 11.51 -31.91 32.00
CA PRO A 487 10.60 -30.79 31.79
C PRO A 487 9.47 -30.76 32.82
N SER A 488 9.12 -29.56 33.30
CA SER A 488 7.87 -29.32 34.04
C SER A 488 6.83 -28.80 33.07
N ALA A 489 5.65 -29.42 33.16
CA ALA A 489 4.47 -29.15 32.37
C ALA A 489 3.94 -27.72 32.59
N ALA A 490 3.24 -27.25 31.58
CA ALA A 490 2.44 -26.05 31.56
C ALA A 490 1.56 -25.96 32.82
N GLN A 491 1.62 -24.81 33.49
CA GLN A 491 0.56 -24.35 34.36
C GLN A 491 -0.36 -23.47 33.51
N GLU A 492 -1.57 -23.98 33.29
CA GLU A 492 -2.75 -23.19 32.97
C GLU A 492 -2.88 -22.03 33.97
N PRO A 493 -3.25 -20.81 33.54
CA PRO A 493 -3.75 -19.83 34.48
C PRO A 493 -5.10 -20.36 34.98
N GLN A 494 -5.14 -20.70 36.27
CA GLN A 494 -6.37 -20.94 37.02
C GLN A 494 -7.30 -19.75 36.80
N ALA A 495 -8.33 -19.94 35.97
CA ALA A 495 -9.58 -19.23 36.08
C ALA A 495 -10.18 -19.61 37.43
N ALA A 496 -9.74 -18.92 38.49
CA ALA A 496 -10.33 -19.01 39.79
C ALA A 496 -11.75 -18.47 39.69
N ALA A 497 -12.71 -19.39 39.82
CA ALA A 497 -14.05 -19.09 40.28
C ALA A 497 -13.95 -18.26 41.58
N GLN A 498 -14.05 -16.94 41.46
CA GLN A 498 -14.33 -16.07 42.59
C GLN A 498 -15.81 -15.72 42.57
N ALA A 499 -16.55 -16.58 43.25
CA ALA A 499 -17.82 -16.22 43.84
C ALA A 499 -17.62 -15.00 44.76
N GLY A 500 -18.38 -13.94 44.49
CA GLY A 500 -18.95 -13.06 45.50
C GLY A 500 -18.00 -12.35 46.47
N ASN A 501 -17.05 -11.55 45.98
CA ASN A 501 -16.54 -10.44 46.77
C ASN A 501 -16.97 -9.12 46.12
N GLN A 502 -17.81 -8.37 46.83
CA GLN A 502 -18.13 -6.98 46.51
C GLN A 502 -16.85 -6.16 46.60
N MET A 503 -16.66 -5.18 45.70
CA MET A 503 -15.48 -4.35 45.72
C MET A 503 -15.56 -3.38 46.91
N PRO A 504 -14.51 -3.29 47.76
CA PRO A 504 -14.48 -2.34 48.87
C PRO A 504 -14.70 -0.90 48.36
N VAL A 505 -15.50 -0.11 49.07
CA VAL A 505 -15.90 1.25 48.67
C VAL A 505 -14.69 2.16 48.45
N GLU A 506 -13.60 1.92 49.18
CA GLU A 506 -12.34 2.67 49.08
C GLU A 506 -11.62 2.47 47.73
N LYS A 507 -11.95 1.40 47.00
CA LYS A 507 -11.39 1.09 45.68
C LYS A 507 -12.26 1.56 44.52
N TRP A 508 -13.41 2.18 44.78
CA TRP A 508 -14.27 2.68 43.71
C TRP A 508 -13.61 3.87 43.01
N PRO A 509 -13.62 3.94 41.67
CA PRO A 509 -13.07 5.08 40.94
C PRO A 509 -13.73 6.40 41.36
N GLU A 510 -12.95 7.47 41.39
CA GLU A 510 -13.41 8.78 41.86
C GLU A 510 -14.57 9.31 41.01
N ASP A 511 -14.50 9.12 39.69
CA ASP A 511 -15.52 9.59 38.76
C ASP A 511 -16.83 8.82 38.88
N PHE A 512 -16.78 7.52 39.23
CA PHE A 512 -17.99 6.77 39.58
C PHE A 512 -18.60 7.26 40.90
N ARG A 513 -17.78 7.50 41.92
CA ARG A 513 -18.25 8.02 43.23
C ARG A 513 -18.96 9.38 43.09
N LYS A 514 -18.45 10.26 42.22
CA LYS A 514 -19.10 11.55 41.89
C LYS A 514 -20.52 11.38 41.32
N LEU A 515 -20.79 10.28 40.61
CA LEU A 515 -22.10 9.99 40.03
C LEU A 515 -23.01 9.18 40.96
N PHE A 516 -22.44 8.42 41.90
CA PHE A 516 -23.16 7.48 42.76
C PHE A 516 -23.55 8.06 44.14
N ASP A 517 -22.70 8.92 44.71
CA ASP A 517 -22.90 9.53 46.03
C ASP A 517 -23.74 10.82 45.96
N ALA A 518 -23.88 11.56 47.07
CA ALA A 518 -24.71 12.76 47.16
C ALA A 518 -24.10 13.98 46.42
N ASN A 519 -24.96 14.87 45.91
CA ASN A 519 -24.51 16.15 45.31
C ASN A 519 -23.92 17.09 46.38
N GLU A 520 -23.32 18.22 45.94
CA GLU A 520 -22.69 19.22 46.84
C GLU A 520 -23.61 19.76 47.96
N ASN A 521 -24.93 19.55 47.85
CA ASN A 521 -25.95 19.93 48.85
C ASN A 521 -26.41 18.76 49.75
N GLY A 522 -25.74 17.61 49.72
CA GLY A 522 -25.98 16.48 50.61
C GLY A 522 -27.25 15.66 50.30
N LYS A 523 -27.87 15.79 49.12
CA LYS A 523 -28.98 14.93 48.70
C LYS A 523 -28.46 13.75 47.87
N PRO A 524 -28.88 12.49 48.17
CA PRO A 524 -28.48 11.33 47.39
C PRO A 524 -28.98 11.48 45.95
N ILE A 525 -28.07 11.34 44.98
CA ILE A 525 -28.41 11.53 43.57
C ILE A 525 -28.98 10.24 42.96
N VAL A 526 -28.56 9.08 43.48
CA VAL A 526 -29.12 7.75 43.15
C VAL A 526 -30.07 7.31 44.27
N PRO A 527 -31.27 6.77 43.95
CA PRO A 527 -32.24 6.34 44.95
C PRO A 527 -31.69 5.26 45.89
N PRO A 528 -32.08 5.23 47.18
CA PRO A 528 -31.54 4.28 48.15
C PRO A 528 -31.70 2.81 47.77
N GLU A 529 -32.80 2.45 47.09
CA GLU A 529 -33.07 1.10 46.60
C GLU A 529 -32.13 0.71 45.45
N ALA A 530 -31.84 1.64 44.54
CA ALA A 530 -30.90 1.47 43.44
C ALA A 530 -29.43 1.43 43.93
N GLN A 531 -29.10 2.18 44.99
CA GLN A 531 -27.81 2.08 45.67
C GLN A 531 -27.65 0.72 46.37
N ALA A 532 -28.71 0.21 47.00
CA ALA A 532 -28.73 -1.12 47.59
C ALA A 532 -28.59 -2.22 46.52
N PHE A 533 -29.22 -2.03 45.36
CA PHE A 533 -29.02 -2.89 44.18
C PHE A 533 -27.56 -2.92 43.72
N PHE A 534 -26.93 -1.77 43.47
CA PHE A 534 -25.52 -1.75 43.04
C PHE A 534 -24.58 -2.43 44.04
N ARG A 535 -24.80 -2.18 45.34
CA ARG A 535 -23.98 -2.78 46.40
C ARG A 535 -24.13 -4.30 46.49
N ARG A 536 -25.27 -4.86 46.05
CA ARG A 536 -25.49 -6.31 46.05
C ARG A 536 -24.89 -7.04 44.84
N LEU A 537 -24.48 -6.30 43.79
CA LEU A 537 -23.85 -6.87 42.60
C LEU A 537 -22.47 -7.50 42.91
N PRO A 538 -22.07 -8.56 42.20
CA PRO A 538 -20.74 -9.13 42.33
C PRO A 538 -19.66 -8.15 41.82
N GLY A 539 -18.44 -8.24 42.38
CA GLY A 539 -17.37 -7.28 42.11
C GLY A 539 -16.98 -7.12 40.64
N HIS A 540 -17.11 -8.17 39.81
CA HIS A 540 -16.88 -8.08 38.37
C HIS A 540 -17.97 -7.20 37.69
N ALA A 541 -19.25 -7.38 38.06
CA ALA A 541 -20.34 -6.56 37.56
C ALA A 541 -20.22 -5.10 38.02
N GLN A 542 -19.79 -4.85 39.26
CA GLN A 542 -19.49 -3.50 39.76
C GLN A 542 -18.38 -2.82 38.96
N THR A 543 -17.34 -3.57 38.57
CA THR A 543 -16.22 -3.07 37.75
C THR A 543 -16.69 -2.56 36.39
N LEU A 544 -17.69 -3.21 35.82
CA LEU A 544 -18.23 -2.82 34.52
C LEU A 544 -19.00 -1.52 34.53
N PHE A 545 -19.71 -1.19 35.62
CA PHE A 545 -20.27 0.15 35.81
C PHE A 545 -19.18 1.20 35.87
N PHE A 546 -18.03 0.88 36.47
CA PHE A 546 -16.88 1.79 36.47
C PHE A 546 -16.31 1.99 35.07
N SER A 547 -16.11 0.92 34.31
CA SER A 547 -15.68 1.01 32.91
C SER A 547 -16.71 1.73 32.02
N GLY A 548 -18.00 1.58 32.32
CA GLY A 548 -19.09 2.33 31.66
C GLY A 548 -19.03 3.84 31.93
N VAL A 549 -18.66 4.25 33.14
CA VAL A 549 -18.40 5.67 33.45
C VAL A 549 -17.11 6.16 32.77
N GLU A 550 -16.05 5.37 32.81
CA GLU A 550 -14.74 5.71 32.21
C GLU A 550 -14.79 5.86 30.68
N SER A 551 -15.55 4.98 30.00
CA SER A 551 -15.82 5.05 28.55
C SER A 551 -16.81 6.15 28.16
N GLY A 552 -17.41 6.84 29.14
CA GLY A 552 -18.44 7.86 28.91
C GLY A 552 -19.82 7.32 28.54
N LEU A 553 -20.02 5.99 28.59
CA LEU A 553 -21.32 5.34 28.37
C LEU A 553 -22.33 5.69 29.48
N LEU A 554 -21.86 5.87 30.72
CA LEU A 554 -22.62 6.35 31.88
C LEU A 554 -22.03 7.68 32.35
N SER A 555 -22.60 8.78 31.89
CA SER A 555 -22.03 10.13 32.07
C SER A 555 -22.75 10.98 33.12
N SER A 556 -23.93 10.53 33.61
CA SER A 556 -24.73 11.28 34.57
C SER A 556 -25.30 10.39 35.69
N PRO A 557 -25.57 10.98 36.87
CA PRO A 557 -26.18 10.24 37.99
C PRO A 557 -27.57 9.69 37.66
N ALA A 558 -28.32 10.39 36.81
CA ALA A 558 -29.63 9.97 36.32
C ALA A 558 -29.52 8.68 35.50
N GLN A 559 -28.58 8.62 34.56
CA GLN A 559 -28.28 7.41 33.76
C GLN A 559 -27.95 6.21 34.63
N LEU A 560 -27.11 6.43 35.64
CA LEU A 560 -26.74 5.41 36.60
C LEU A 560 -27.95 4.97 37.43
N ALA A 561 -28.76 5.90 37.94
CA ALA A 561 -29.95 5.60 38.73
C ALA A 561 -30.98 4.77 37.97
N SER A 562 -31.29 5.13 36.72
CA SER A 562 -32.29 4.41 35.93
C SER A 562 -31.81 3.04 35.45
N LEU A 563 -30.51 2.84 35.20
CA LEU A 563 -29.98 1.52 34.86
C LEU A 563 -30.03 0.59 36.08
N LEU A 564 -29.76 1.14 37.27
CA LEU A 564 -29.81 0.40 38.54
C LEU A 564 -31.24 0.10 39.01
N SER A 565 -32.24 0.89 38.60
CA SER A 565 -33.65 0.62 38.91
C SER A 565 -34.26 -0.53 38.10
N LEU A 566 -33.59 -1.00 37.04
CA LEU A 566 -34.06 -2.12 36.20
C LEU A 566 -33.77 -3.51 36.80
N ASP A 567 -33.04 -3.58 37.92
CA ASP A 567 -32.71 -4.84 38.62
C ASP A 567 -32.16 -5.95 37.70
N LEU A 568 -31.18 -5.59 36.85
CA LEU A 568 -30.62 -6.48 35.83
C LEU A 568 -29.69 -7.54 36.43
N ASP A 569 -29.69 -8.76 35.90
CA ASP A 569 -28.73 -9.80 36.31
C ASP A 569 -27.29 -9.49 35.86
N ASP A 570 -26.33 -10.12 36.53
CA ASP A 570 -24.88 -9.91 36.33
C ASP A 570 -24.42 -10.12 34.89
N ARG A 571 -24.98 -11.10 34.17
CA ARG A 571 -24.64 -11.38 32.77
C ARG A 571 -25.21 -10.36 31.79
N LYS A 572 -26.41 -9.83 32.04
CA LYS A 572 -26.96 -8.71 31.26
C LYS A 572 -26.09 -7.46 31.45
N ILE A 573 -25.61 -7.21 32.66
CA ILE A 573 -24.66 -6.12 32.96
C ILE A 573 -23.34 -6.33 32.21
N GLU A 574 -22.80 -7.55 32.19
CA GLU A 574 -21.62 -7.93 31.39
C GLU A 574 -21.79 -7.67 29.89
N LEU A 575 -22.92 -8.05 29.29
CA LEU A 575 -23.20 -7.82 27.87
C LEU A 575 -23.36 -6.34 27.49
N LEU A 576 -23.70 -5.48 28.46
CA LEU A 576 -23.98 -4.05 28.24
C LEU A 576 -22.77 -3.16 28.39
N LEU A 577 -21.87 -3.51 29.32
CA LEU A 577 -20.84 -2.61 29.80
C LEU A 577 -19.40 -3.10 29.50
N SER A 578 -19.23 -4.32 28.97
CA SER A 578 -17.90 -4.93 28.74
C SER A 578 -17.23 -4.56 27.40
N ASP A 579 -17.68 -3.51 26.71
CA ASP A 579 -17.10 -2.94 25.47
C ASP A 579 -16.72 -3.94 24.36
N ASN A 580 -17.31 -5.14 24.38
CA ASN A 580 -17.13 -6.16 23.35
C ASN A 580 -18.14 -5.92 22.21
N CYS A 581 -17.67 -5.12 21.24
CA CYS A 581 -17.91 -5.36 19.82
C CYS A 581 -19.25 -4.89 19.22
N VAL A 582 -19.33 -3.58 18.93
CA VAL A 582 -20.09 -3.02 17.79
C VAL A 582 -19.61 -3.61 16.43
N LEU A 583 -18.44 -4.27 16.39
CA LEU A 583 -17.86 -4.87 15.18
C LEU A 583 -17.98 -6.40 15.05
N CYS A 584 -18.34 -7.16 16.10
CA CYS A 584 -18.36 -8.64 16.04
C CYS A 584 -19.76 -9.23 15.81
N HIS A 585 -20.83 -8.43 15.92
CA HIS A 585 -22.22 -8.91 15.84
C HIS A 585 -22.98 -8.47 14.57
N THR A 586 -22.27 -7.98 13.56
CA THR A 586 -22.83 -7.68 12.22
C THR A 586 -22.69 -8.84 11.23
N ASN A 587 -22.22 -10.01 11.65
CA ASN A 587 -22.18 -11.22 10.82
C ASN A 587 -23.55 -11.95 10.86
N PRO A 588 -24.30 -12.05 9.74
CA PRO A 588 -25.54 -12.83 9.68
C PRO A 588 -25.35 -14.32 9.96
N ASP A 589 -24.14 -14.84 9.74
CA ASP A 589 -23.81 -16.27 9.88
C ASP A 589 -23.55 -16.69 11.34
N MET A 590 -23.53 -15.74 12.28
CA MET A 590 -23.40 -16.00 13.73
C MET A 590 -24.69 -15.74 14.50
N GLN A 591 -25.83 -15.61 13.81
CA GLN A 591 -27.15 -15.64 14.45
C GLN A 591 -27.62 -17.09 14.62
N SER A 592 -26.99 -17.83 15.53
CA SER A 592 -27.62 -19.06 16.03
C SER A 592 -28.61 -18.70 17.13
N ASP A 593 -29.70 -19.46 17.25
CA ASP A 593 -30.73 -19.36 18.30
C ASP A 593 -30.16 -19.41 19.75
N GLU A 594 -28.86 -19.67 19.90
CA GLU A 594 -28.14 -19.73 21.17
C GLU A 594 -27.46 -18.42 21.58
N THR A 595 -27.35 -17.41 20.69
CA THR A 595 -26.63 -16.15 20.98
C THR A 595 -27.52 -14.89 21.08
N LEU A 596 -28.83 -15.04 20.94
CA LEU A 596 -29.82 -14.02 21.27
C LEU A 596 -30.87 -14.64 22.21
N PHE A 597 -30.72 -14.39 23.52
CA PHE A 597 -31.73 -14.59 24.57
C PHE A 597 -31.98 -16.00 25.15
N ARG A 598 -31.00 -16.62 25.84
CA ARG A 598 -31.29 -17.53 26.98
C ARG A 598 -30.30 -17.38 28.14
N LEU A 599 -30.83 -17.31 29.37
CA LEU A 599 -30.06 -17.52 30.60
C LEU A 599 -29.84 -19.03 30.87
N ARG A 600 -28.71 -19.32 31.53
CA ARG A 600 -28.13 -20.64 31.83
C ARG A 600 -29.12 -21.57 32.54
N ASP A 601 -29.32 -22.72 31.92
CA ASP A 601 -29.70 -24.02 32.51
C ASP A 601 -30.52 -23.93 33.80
N GLY A 602 -31.82 -23.67 33.65
CA GLY A 602 -32.81 -23.69 34.71
C GLY A 602 -34.20 -24.09 34.20
N ASP A 603 -35.00 -24.67 35.09
CA ASP A 603 -36.33 -25.28 34.90
C ASP A 603 -37.29 -24.45 33.99
N PRO A 604 -38.01 -25.07 33.02
CA PRO A 604 -39.00 -24.40 32.17
C PRO A 604 -40.06 -23.55 32.89
N VAL A 605 -40.42 -23.87 34.14
CA VAL A 605 -41.49 -23.17 34.89
C VAL A 605 -41.06 -21.81 35.44
N GLU A 606 -39.75 -21.59 35.64
CA GLU A 606 -39.20 -20.29 36.06
C GLU A 606 -39.00 -19.31 34.87
N ARG A 607 -39.04 -19.80 33.62
CA ARG A 607 -38.76 -19.02 32.40
C ARG A 607 -39.85 -18.03 31.99
N GLU A 608 -41.05 -18.16 32.54
CA GLU A 608 -42.19 -17.28 32.25
C GLU A 608 -42.19 -16.00 33.13
N LYS A 609 -41.28 -15.92 34.11
CA LYS A 609 -41.21 -14.85 35.12
C LYS A 609 -40.09 -13.83 34.92
N ASP A 610 -39.38 -13.78 33.78
CA ASP A 610 -38.47 -12.65 33.51
C ASP A 610 -39.27 -11.47 32.94
N PRO A 611 -39.61 -10.44 33.75
CA PRO A 611 -40.44 -9.32 33.30
C PRO A 611 -39.74 -8.47 32.22
N TYR A 612 -38.41 -8.61 32.06
CA TYR A 612 -37.60 -7.76 31.19
C TYR A 612 -37.20 -8.42 29.86
N ARG A 613 -37.73 -9.61 29.56
CA ARG A 613 -37.42 -10.37 28.32
C ARG A 613 -37.71 -9.61 27.01
N HIS A 614 -38.51 -8.55 27.06
CA HIS A 614 -38.88 -7.71 25.92
C HIS A 614 -38.00 -6.45 25.75
N LEU A 615 -37.11 -6.17 26.71
CA LEU A 615 -36.23 -4.99 26.70
C LEU A 615 -34.85 -5.38 26.17
N ASP A 616 -34.49 -4.86 25.00
CA ASP A 616 -33.10 -4.88 24.54
C ASP A 616 -32.36 -3.69 25.16
N VAL A 617 -31.68 -3.97 26.26
CA VAL A 617 -30.97 -2.94 27.01
C VAL A 617 -29.79 -2.34 26.22
N ARG A 618 -29.29 -3.05 25.18
CA ARG A 618 -28.26 -2.51 24.27
C ARG A 618 -28.79 -1.40 23.39
N GLU A 619 -30.05 -1.53 22.96
CA GLU A 619 -30.73 -0.44 22.25
C GLU A 619 -30.83 0.78 23.17
N ILE A 620 -31.26 0.59 24.42
CA ILE A 620 -31.52 1.68 25.40
C ILE A 620 -30.27 2.51 25.67
N VAL A 621 -29.13 1.87 25.93
CA VAL A 621 -27.86 2.58 26.20
C VAL A 621 -27.28 3.26 24.95
N SER A 622 -27.69 2.82 23.75
CA SER A 622 -27.31 3.44 22.49
C SER A 622 -28.28 4.54 22.04
N ASP A 623 -29.40 4.70 22.73
CA ASP A 623 -30.44 5.67 22.43
C ASP A 623 -29.98 7.11 22.69
N VAL A 624 -30.24 8.00 21.74
CA VAL A 624 -29.82 9.40 21.79
C VAL A 624 -30.54 10.17 22.90
N HIS A 625 -31.79 9.81 23.23
CA HIS A 625 -32.53 10.43 24.33
C HIS A 625 -31.92 10.01 25.66
N PHE A 626 -31.63 8.72 25.83
CA PHE A 626 -30.98 8.20 27.05
C PHE A 626 -29.59 8.82 27.27
N ARG A 627 -28.78 8.93 26.21
CA ARG A 627 -27.44 9.54 26.28
C ARG A 627 -27.47 11.03 26.61
N GLN A 628 -28.54 11.73 26.25
CA GLN A 628 -28.75 13.14 26.58
C GLN A 628 -29.45 13.34 27.94
N GLY A 629 -29.67 12.28 28.71
CA GLY A 629 -30.21 12.35 30.07
C GLY A 629 -31.73 12.26 30.18
N LEU A 630 -32.44 11.87 29.11
CA LEU A 630 -33.86 11.52 29.16
C LEU A 630 -34.02 10.06 29.60
N MET A 631 -34.57 9.88 30.79
CA MET A 631 -34.68 8.57 31.42
C MET A 631 -36.01 7.88 31.12
N CYS A 632 -36.16 6.62 31.55
CA CYS A 632 -37.32 5.78 31.28
C CYS A 632 -38.66 6.47 31.59
N ALA A 633 -38.76 7.16 32.73
CA ALA A 633 -39.96 7.91 33.13
C ALA A 633 -40.33 9.01 32.13
N GLY A 634 -39.34 9.71 31.58
CA GLY A 634 -39.51 10.78 30.60
C GLY A 634 -40.06 10.28 29.27
N CYS A 635 -39.66 9.07 28.85
CA CYS A 635 -40.16 8.39 27.65
C CYS A 635 -41.48 7.66 27.89
N HIS A 636 -41.81 7.34 29.14
CA HIS A 636 -43.01 6.61 29.53
C HIS A 636 -44.08 7.51 30.19
N GLY A 637 -44.23 8.77 29.76
CA GLY A 637 -45.37 9.60 30.16
C GLY A 637 -45.22 10.36 31.48
N GLY A 638 -44.17 10.08 32.25
CA GLY A 638 -43.75 10.85 33.42
C GLY A 638 -43.10 12.19 33.05
N SER A 639 -42.41 12.80 34.02
CA SER A 639 -41.64 14.04 33.81
C SER A 639 -40.39 13.76 32.96
N PRO A 640 -40.03 14.61 31.98
CA PRO A 640 -38.78 14.47 31.22
C PRO A 640 -37.51 14.39 32.09
N ALA A 641 -37.53 14.95 33.30
CA ALA A 641 -36.42 14.90 34.26
C ALA A 641 -36.57 13.81 35.33
N GLY A 642 -37.64 13.01 35.28
CA GLY A 642 -37.88 11.93 36.23
C GLY A 642 -36.93 10.76 35.99
N THR A 643 -36.26 10.29 37.04
CA THR A 643 -35.22 9.24 36.95
C THR A 643 -35.74 7.84 37.26
N GLU A 644 -36.99 7.72 37.74
CA GLU A 644 -37.59 6.47 38.22
C GLU A 644 -38.85 6.11 37.43
N MET A 645 -38.97 4.83 37.08
CA MET A 645 -40.17 4.26 36.48
C MET A 645 -41.00 3.60 37.59
N ASP A 646 -42.00 4.31 38.12
CA ASP A 646 -42.90 3.77 39.14
C ASP A 646 -44.07 2.96 38.55
N ASP A 647 -44.73 2.17 39.40
CA ASP A 647 -45.86 1.32 39.02
C ASP A 647 -47.04 2.15 38.45
N GLU A 648 -47.21 3.40 38.90
CA GLU A 648 -48.28 4.29 38.43
C GLU A 648 -48.04 4.75 36.98
N ILE A 649 -46.79 5.10 36.63
CA ILE A 649 -46.36 5.44 35.28
C ILE A 649 -46.50 4.21 34.38
N TYR A 650 -46.12 3.03 34.86
CA TYR A 650 -46.24 1.77 34.10
C TYR A 650 -47.71 1.42 33.78
N GLU A 651 -48.60 1.52 34.76
CA GLU A 651 -50.03 1.20 34.60
C GLU A 651 -50.77 2.22 33.73
N ARG A 652 -50.40 3.51 33.82
CA ARG A 652 -51.06 4.60 33.09
C ARG A 652 -50.55 4.78 31.66
N TRP A 653 -49.31 4.38 31.34
CA TRP A 653 -48.64 4.82 30.12
C TRP A 653 -48.26 3.73 29.09
N PRO A 654 -48.72 3.87 27.84
CA PRO A 654 -50.07 4.30 27.49
C PRO A 654 -51.08 3.24 27.95
N GLU A 655 -52.29 3.68 28.30
CA GLU A 655 -53.41 2.82 28.66
C GLU A 655 -53.54 1.63 27.69
N ALA A 656 -53.59 0.40 28.22
CA ALA A 656 -53.51 -0.83 27.42
C ALA A 656 -54.58 -0.90 26.30
N SER A 657 -55.75 -0.29 26.53
CA SER A 657 -56.87 -0.15 25.59
C SER A 657 -56.54 0.72 24.37
N LYS A 658 -55.70 1.75 24.53
CA LYS A 658 -55.29 2.69 23.48
C LYS A 658 -54.06 2.22 22.70
N ARG A 659 -53.13 1.52 23.37
CA ARG A 659 -51.81 1.11 22.84
C ARG A 659 -51.85 0.42 21.47
N LYS A 660 -52.88 -0.35 21.16
CA LYS A 660 -53.02 -1.11 19.89
C LYS A 660 -54.16 -0.62 18.99
N ALA A 661 -55.18 0.03 19.55
CA ALA A 661 -56.38 0.44 18.82
C ALA A 661 -56.26 1.82 18.17
N ASP A 662 -55.48 2.73 18.76
CA ASP A 662 -55.29 4.09 18.27
C ASP A 662 -53.83 4.50 18.50
N ARG A 663 -53.08 4.72 17.42
CA ARG A 663 -51.66 5.09 17.52
C ARG A 663 -51.39 6.60 17.34
N THR A 664 -52.44 7.43 17.29
CA THR A 664 -52.33 8.90 17.15
C THR A 664 -51.57 9.57 18.30
N TRP A 665 -51.55 8.94 19.48
CA TRP A 665 -50.83 9.42 20.65
C TRP A 665 -49.30 9.44 20.47
N VAL A 666 -48.73 8.66 19.54
CA VAL A 666 -47.27 8.58 19.39
C VAL A 666 -46.66 9.86 18.80
N PRO A 667 -47.12 10.39 17.66
CA PRO A 667 -46.68 11.71 17.19
C PRO A 667 -46.95 12.83 18.20
N GLU A 668 -48.10 12.79 18.88
CA GLU A 668 -48.44 13.78 19.91
C GLU A 668 -47.44 13.73 21.07
N PHE A 669 -47.10 12.53 21.55
CA PHE A 669 -46.11 12.36 22.60
C PHE A 669 -44.72 12.86 22.20
N CYS A 670 -44.19 12.38 21.09
CA CYS A 670 -42.84 12.72 20.65
C CYS A 670 -42.69 14.22 20.37
N THR A 671 -43.72 14.85 19.82
CA THR A 671 -43.64 16.25 19.38
C THR A 671 -44.14 17.25 20.40
N VAL A 672 -45.38 17.12 20.91
CA VAL A 672 -46.01 18.13 21.78
C VAL A 672 -45.26 18.29 23.10
N ARG A 673 -44.63 17.22 23.60
CA ARG A 673 -43.82 17.30 24.81
C ARG A 673 -42.39 17.80 24.58
N CYS A 674 -41.74 17.39 23.49
CA CYS A 674 -40.31 17.59 23.30
C CYS A 674 -39.98 18.22 21.94
N HIS A 675 -40.19 17.49 20.83
CA HIS A 675 -39.66 17.86 19.50
C HIS A 675 -40.41 19.01 18.80
N ALA A 676 -41.47 19.55 19.38
CA ALA A 676 -42.15 20.77 18.93
C ALA A 676 -41.89 21.99 19.84
N ASN A 677 -41.08 21.84 20.89
CA ASN A 677 -40.73 22.91 21.81
C ASN A 677 -39.30 23.40 21.56
N ALA A 678 -39.15 24.59 20.95
CA ALA A 678 -37.86 25.21 20.64
C ALA A 678 -37.01 25.43 21.89
N GLU A 679 -37.62 25.90 22.99
CA GLU A 679 -36.90 26.18 24.24
C GLU A 679 -36.36 24.89 24.88
N PHE A 680 -37.12 23.80 24.77
CA PHE A 680 -36.69 22.48 25.24
C PHE A 680 -35.55 21.93 24.36
N MET A 681 -35.72 21.94 23.03
CA MET A 681 -34.74 21.36 22.12
C MET A 681 -33.43 22.15 22.03
N GLN A 682 -33.43 23.47 22.24
CA GLN A 682 -32.21 24.28 22.30
C GLN A 682 -31.23 23.84 23.38
N ARG A 683 -31.70 23.20 24.46
CA ARG A 683 -30.84 22.69 25.53
C ARG A 683 -30.01 21.48 25.12
N PHE A 684 -30.48 20.75 24.10
CA PHE A 684 -29.87 19.49 23.65
C PHE A 684 -29.20 19.65 22.28
N ASN A 685 -29.91 20.23 21.31
CA ASN A 685 -29.37 20.51 19.99
C ASN A 685 -30.10 21.71 19.35
N PRO A 686 -29.54 22.92 19.45
CA PRO A 686 -30.10 24.14 18.85
C PRO A 686 -30.33 24.08 17.34
N SER A 687 -29.62 23.18 16.65
CA SER A 687 -29.70 23.04 15.19
C SER A 687 -30.85 22.12 14.73
N LEU A 688 -31.51 21.39 15.65
CA LEU A 688 -32.64 20.53 15.30
C LEU A 688 -33.91 21.35 15.03
N PRO A 689 -34.56 21.20 13.85
CA PRO A 689 -35.83 21.86 13.59
C PRO A 689 -36.96 21.29 14.44
N VAL A 690 -37.80 22.16 15.01
CA VAL A 690 -38.94 21.80 15.86
C VAL A 690 -40.30 21.82 15.15
N ASP A 691 -40.29 21.96 13.82
CA ASP A 691 -41.50 22.00 12.99
C ASP A 691 -41.95 20.61 12.50
N GLN A 692 -41.38 19.54 13.05
CA GLN A 692 -41.59 18.17 12.57
C GLN A 692 -43.05 17.73 12.66
N MET A 693 -43.80 18.18 13.68
CA MET A 693 -45.22 17.86 13.80
C MET A 693 -46.06 18.55 12.73
N LEU A 694 -45.71 19.79 12.37
CA LEU A 694 -46.41 20.52 11.31
C LEU A 694 -46.22 19.79 9.98
N LYS A 695 -44.97 19.45 9.66
CA LYS A 695 -44.61 18.64 8.49
C LYS A 695 -45.33 17.29 8.48
N TYR A 696 -45.35 16.59 9.61
CA TYR A 696 -46.01 15.29 9.71
C TYR A 696 -47.53 15.38 9.50
N ARG A 697 -48.20 16.39 10.06
CA ARG A 697 -49.66 16.59 9.85
C ARG A 697 -50.02 16.79 8.39
N GLU A 698 -49.16 17.45 7.63
CA GLU A 698 -49.36 17.71 6.19
C GLU A 698 -49.02 16.49 5.32
N SER A 699 -48.17 15.59 5.83
CA SER A 699 -47.77 14.37 5.14
C SER A 699 -48.93 13.41 4.90
N HIS A 700 -48.80 12.53 3.91
CA HIS A 700 -49.82 11.51 3.65
C HIS A 700 -49.96 10.54 4.84
N HIS A 701 -48.85 10.14 5.46
CA HIS A 701 -48.85 9.31 6.65
C HIS A 701 -49.59 9.96 7.83
N GLY A 702 -49.36 11.25 8.09
CA GLY A 702 -50.04 11.97 9.15
C GLY A 702 -51.52 12.24 8.85
N ARG A 703 -51.90 12.50 7.59
CA ARG A 703 -53.32 12.61 7.21
C ARG A 703 -54.09 11.30 7.40
N LEU A 704 -53.47 10.16 7.09
CA LEU A 704 -54.05 8.84 7.34
C LEU A 704 -54.15 8.55 8.85
N LEU A 705 -53.05 8.73 9.59
CA LEU A 705 -53.01 8.43 11.02
C LEU A 705 -53.90 9.39 11.83
N LEU A 706 -53.68 10.70 11.72
CA LEU A 706 -54.35 11.71 12.55
C LEU A 706 -55.75 12.05 12.01
N GLY A 707 -55.94 12.06 10.69
CA GLY A 707 -57.21 12.41 10.06
C GLY A 707 -58.19 11.24 9.95
N LYS A 708 -57.71 10.07 9.48
CA LYS A 708 -58.55 8.88 9.27
C LYS A 708 -58.44 7.83 10.38
N LYS A 709 -57.60 8.05 11.40
CA LYS A 709 -57.30 7.08 12.47
C LYS A 709 -56.77 5.74 11.97
N ASP A 710 -56.09 5.75 10.83
CA ASP A 710 -55.49 4.54 10.27
C ASP A 710 -54.17 4.22 10.98
N SER A 711 -54.24 3.28 11.93
CA SER A 711 -53.08 2.85 12.71
C SER A 711 -52.06 2.02 11.91
N LYS A 712 -52.33 1.71 10.63
CA LYS A 712 -51.33 1.13 9.71
C LYS A 712 -50.43 2.20 9.08
N ALA A 713 -50.79 3.48 9.14
CA ALA A 713 -49.94 4.54 8.62
C ALA A 713 -48.65 4.67 9.45
N ALA A 714 -47.52 4.92 8.78
CA ALA A 714 -46.24 5.03 9.45
C ALA A 714 -46.21 6.25 10.40
N GLN A 715 -45.60 6.06 11.57
CA GLN A 715 -45.48 7.07 12.62
C GLN A 715 -44.01 7.24 13.02
N CYS A 716 -43.71 8.17 13.95
CA CYS A 716 -42.34 8.51 14.34
C CYS A 716 -41.48 7.26 14.67
N VAL A 717 -42.01 6.36 15.49
CA VAL A 717 -41.30 5.12 15.91
C VAL A 717 -41.25 4.05 14.82
N SER A 718 -42.04 4.15 13.74
CA SER A 718 -41.92 3.25 12.57
C SER A 718 -40.61 3.47 11.82
N CYS A 719 -40.09 4.71 11.86
CA CYS A 719 -38.83 5.10 11.23
C CYS A 719 -37.67 5.11 12.24
N HIS A 720 -37.89 5.63 13.46
CA HIS A 720 -36.82 5.82 14.45
C HIS A 720 -36.62 4.65 15.44
N GLY A 721 -37.58 3.74 15.57
CA GLY A 721 -37.58 2.74 16.65
C GLY A 721 -38.17 3.30 17.95
N VAL A 722 -38.09 2.51 19.04
CA VAL A 722 -38.72 2.84 20.34
C VAL A 722 -37.73 2.95 21.51
N HIS A 723 -36.68 2.11 21.52
CA HIS A 723 -35.68 2.07 22.58
C HIS A 723 -34.24 2.13 22.07
N GLY A 724 -34.03 2.42 20.77
CA GLY A 724 -32.71 2.45 20.12
C GLY A 724 -32.64 3.55 19.07
N ILE A 725 -33.27 4.69 19.36
CA ILE A 725 -33.29 5.85 18.48
C ILE A 725 -31.89 6.42 18.43
N ARG A 726 -31.25 6.30 17.26
CA ARG A 726 -29.87 6.77 17.04
C ARG A 726 -29.86 7.97 16.12
N SER A 727 -28.80 8.75 16.19
CA SER A 727 -28.64 9.88 15.28
C SER A 727 -28.60 9.39 13.82
N PRO A 728 -29.13 10.16 12.85
CA PRO A 728 -29.12 9.78 11.44
C PRO A 728 -27.71 9.54 10.88
N GLU A 729 -26.69 10.14 11.47
CA GLU A 729 -25.28 9.97 11.10
C GLU A 729 -24.74 8.58 11.48
N SER A 730 -25.38 7.87 12.40
CA SER A 730 -24.96 6.53 12.84
C SER A 730 -25.26 5.47 11.76
N PRO A 731 -24.28 4.65 11.31
CA PRO A 731 -24.49 3.62 10.29
C PRO A 731 -25.51 2.54 10.66
N VAL A 732 -25.80 2.36 11.95
CA VAL A 732 -26.78 1.39 12.47
C VAL A 732 -28.14 2.03 12.80
N SER A 733 -28.31 3.32 12.50
CA SER A 733 -29.60 4.00 12.63
C SER A 733 -30.52 3.61 11.48
N SER A 734 -31.78 3.30 11.77
CA SER A 734 -32.79 3.01 10.75
C SER A 734 -33.09 4.21 9.84
N VAL A 735 -32.78 5.42 10.28
CA VAL A 735 -32.91 6.66 9.51
C VAL A 735 -31.59 7.17 8.95
N ASN A 736 -30.54 6.37 8.98
CA ASN A 736 -29.32 6.65 8.24
C ASN A 736 -29.57 6.50 6.74
N ALA A 737 -28.97 7.37 5.92
CA ALA A 737 -29.19 7.41 4.47
C ALA A 737 -29.13 6.02 3.82
N ALA A 738 -28.13 5.19 4.16
CA ALA A 738 -27.96 3.85 3.61
C ALA A 738 -29.08 2.86 4.03
N ASN A 739 -29.71 3.08 5.18
CA ASN A 739 -30.74 2.20 5.74
C ASN A 739 -32.17 2.64 5.38
N ILE A 740 -32.36 3.91 5.01
CA ILE A 740 -33.68 4.46 4.66
C ILE A 740 -34.42 3.63 3.60
N PRO A 741 -33.80 3.18 2.50
CA PRO A 741 -34.49 2.32 1.53
C PRO A 741 -35.07 1.05 2.19
N ALA A 742 -34.33 0.42 3.10
CA ALA A 742 -34.82 -0.74 3.84
C ALA A 742 -35.92 -0.35 4.84
N THR A 743 -35.80 0.78 5.53
CA THR A 743 -36.80 1.29 6.48
C THR A 743 -38.13 1.59 5.80
N CYS A 744 -38.14 2.30 4.68
CA CYS A 744 -39.35 2.51 3.87
C CYS A 744 -39.88 1.18 3.31
N GLY A 745 -38.96 0.29 2.93
CA GLY A 745 -39.24 -1.04 2.41
C GLY A 745 -40.05 -1.94 3.33
N LYS A 746 -39.92 -1.79 4.67
CA LYS A 746 -40.68 -2.57 5.65
C LYS A 746 -42.19 -2.56 5.42
N CYS A 747 -42.70 -1.44 4.89
CA CYS A 747 -44.12 -1.30 4.53
C CYS A 747 -44.30 -1.30 3.02
N HIS A 748 -43.54 -0.47 2.28
CA HIS A 748 -43.77 -0.25 0.86
C HIS A 748 -43.33 -1.40 -0.06
N ALA A 749 -42.57 -2.39 0.45
CA ALA A 749 -42.23 -3.59 -0.30
C ALA A 749 -43.12 -4.80 0.06
N ASP A 750 -44.12 -4.63 0.94
CA ASP A 750 -45.04 -5.68 1.37
C ASP A 750 -46.44 -5.50 0.73
N PRO A 751 -46.81 -6.36 -0.25
CA PRO A 751 -48.12 -6.31 -0.91
C PRO A 751 -49.30 -6.52 0.06
N GLN A 752 -49.11 -7.31 1.12
CA GLN A 752 -50.17 -7.56 2.10
C GLN A 752 -50.38 -6.34 2.99
N TYR A 753 -49.29 -5.71 3.44
CA TYR A 753 -49.35 -4.50 4.25
C TYR A 753 -49.95 -3.32 3.49
N MET A 754 -49.60 -3.16 2.21
CA MET A 754 -50.09 -2.08 1.35
C MET A 754 -51.46 -2.32 0.73
N SER A 755 -52.08 -3.48 1.00
CA SER A 755 -53.41 -3.82 0.48
C SER A 755 -54.47 -2.82 0.94
N GLY A 756 -55.22 -2.26 -0.01
CA GLY A 756 -56.27 -1.27 0.23
C GLY A 756 -55.84 0.19 0.06
N TYR A 757 -54.54 0.47 -0.14
CA TYR A 757 -54.07 1.81 -0.50
C TYR A 757 -53.99 1.99 -2.02
N THR A 758 -54.51 3.12 -2.51
CA THR A 758 -54.54 3.47 -3.93
C THR A 758 -53.78 4.77 -4.21
N LEU A 759 -53.39 4.96 -5.48
CA LEU A 759 -52.84 6.20 -6.00
C LEU A 759 -53.89 7.32 -5.96
N SER A 760 -53.50 8.54 -6.35
CA SER A 760 -54.36 9.74 -6.33
C SER A 760 -55.62 9.64 -7.19
N ASP A 761 -55.70 8.65 -8.09
CA ASP A 761 -56.90 8.34 -8.88
C ASP A 761 -57.98 7.57 -8.09
N GLY A 762 -57.66 7.11 -6.88
CA GLY A 762 -58.56 6.39 -5.99
C GLY A 762 -58.80 4.93 -6.36
N THR A 763 -58.30 4.45 -7.51
CA THR A 763 -58.61 3.13 -8.06
C THR A 763 -57.39 2.24 -8.26
N THR A 764 -56.22 2.82 -8.55
CA THR A 764 -55.02 2.06 -8.88
C THR A 764 -54.26 1.70 -7.60
N PRO A 765 -54.00 0.41 -7.30
CA PRO A 765 -53.20 0.03 -6.14
C PRO A 765 -51.80 0.64 -6.19
N ILE A 766 -51.27 1.07 -5.04
CA ILE A 766 -49.89 1.53 -4.95
C ILE A 766 -48.98 0.32 -5.23
N PRO A 767 -48.03 0.40 -6.20
CA PRO A 767 -47.11 -0.71 -6.45
C PRO A 767 -46.25 -1.01 -5.21
N THR A 768 -45.64 -2.19 -5.15
CA THR A 768 -44.73 -2.58 -4.05
C THR A 768 -43.35 -3.02 -4.53
N ASP A 769 -43.01 -2.72 -5.79
CA ASP A 769 -41.74 -3.08 -6.43
C ASP A 769 -40.72 -1.93 -6.44
N GLN A 770 -41.04 -0.79 -5.83
CA GLN A 770 -40.21 0.43 -5.88
C GLN A 770 -38.87 0.23 -5.20
N LEU A 771 -38.79 -0.54 -4.11
CA LEU A 771 -37.51 -0.83 -3.44
C LEU A 771 -36.59 -1.65 -4.34
N GLU A 772 -37.14 -2.64 -5.05
CA GLU A 772 -36.36 -3.46 -5.97
C GLU A 772 -35.85 -2.63 -7.15
N LYS A 773 -36.72 -1.79 -7.71
CA LYS A 773 -36.35 -0.82 -8.75
C LYS A 773 -35.26 0.14 -8.28
N TYR A 774 -35.44 0.72 -7.08
CA TYR A 774 -34.48 1.64 -6.49
C TYR A 774 -33.10 1.01 -6.33
N ARG A 775 -33.02 -0.24 -5.82
CA ARG A 775 -31.75 -0.97 -5.67
C ARG A 775 -30.99 -1.14 -6.99
N LYS A 776 -31.69 -1.19 -8.13
CA LYS A 776 -31.10 -1.30 -9.47
C LYS A 776 -30.80 0.06 -10.12
N SER A 777 -31.29 1.15 -9.53
CA SER A 777 -31.08 2.50 -10.05
C SER A 777 -29.65 3.00 -9.79
N VAL A 778 -29.23 4.04 -10.51
CA VAL A 778 -27.92 4.68 -10.29
C VAL A 778 -27.74 5.20 -8.86
N HIS A 779 -28.80 5.75 -8.25
CA HIS A 779 -28.74 6.22 -6.86
C HIS A 779 -28.67 5.05 -5.88
N GLY A 780 -29.43 3.98 -6.11
CA GLY A 780 -29.37 2.78 -5.28
C GLY A 780 -28.01 2.08 -5.36
N LEU A 781 -27.41 1.97 -6.55
CA LEU A 781 -26.06 1.42 -6.72
C LEU A 781 -25.00 2.31 -6.04
N ALA A 782 -25.10 3.63 -6.18
CA ALA A 782 -24.18 4.56 -5.51
C ALA A 782 -24.30 4.45 -3.98
N LEU A 783 -25.52 4.53 -3.44
CA LEU A 783 -25.76 4.53 -2.01
C LEU A 783 -25.49 3.16 -1.36
N LEU A 784 -26.02 2.08 -1.92
CA LEU A 784 -26.03 0.76 -1.27
C LEU A 784 -24.80 -0.09 -1.62
N GLN A 785 -24.28 0.02 -2.85
CA GLN A 785 -23.13 -0.79 -3.29
C GLN A 785 -21.80 -0.05 -3.17
N LYS A 786 -21.78 1.25 -3.50
CA LYS A 786 -20.56 2.07 -3.41
C LYS A 786 -20.43 2.83 -2.08
N HIS A 787 -21.42 2.74 -1.21
CA HIS A 787 -21.48 3.46 0.07
C HIS A 787 -21.30 4.98 -0.09
N ASP A 788 -21.76 5.54 -1.21
CA ASP A 788 -21.77 6.98 -1.45
C ASP A 788 -22.94 7.62 -0.69
N MET A 789 -22.65 8.13 0.50
CA MET A 789 -23.65 8.75 1.38
C MET A 789 -24.20 10.08 0.84
N GLY A 790 -23.61 10.64 -0.22
CA GLY A 790 -24.14 11.79 -0.94
C GLY A 790 -25.20 11.42 -1.98
N ALA A 791 -25.38 10.12 -2.27
CA ALA A 791 -26.40 9.66 -3.21
C ALA A 791 -27.82 9.74 -2.58
N PRO A 792 -28.83 10.25 -3.31
CA PRO A 792 -30.18 10.41 -2.78
C PRO A 792 -30.84 9.08 -2.38
N ALA A 793 -31.35 9.00 -1.15
CA ALA A 793 -32.19 7.93 -0.64
C ALA A 793 -33.69 8.22 -0.86
N CYS A 794 -34.57 7.29 -0.46
CA CYS A 794 -36.02 7.42 -0.71
C CYS A 794 -36.62 8.72 -0.12
N ASN A 795 -36.18 9.11 1.06
CA ASN A 795 -36.62 10.32 1.76
C ASN A 795 -36.12 11.63 1.13
N ASP A 796 -35.04 11.61 0.36
CA ASP A 796 -34.55 12.82 -0.33
C ASP A 796 -35.51 13.20 -1.47
N CYS A 797 -36.16 12.20 -2.07
CA CYS A 797 -37.19 12.38 -3.10
C CYS A 797 -38.61 12.59 -2.54
N HIS A 798 -38.96 11.90 -1.45
CA HIS A 798 -40.32 11.87 -0.90
C HIS A 798 -40.49 12.70 0.39
N GLY A 799 -39.41 13.22 0.95
CA GLY A 799 -39.38 13.93 2.23
C GLY A 799 -39.23 13.01 3.45
N ASN A 800 -38.76 13.60 4.56
CA ASN A 800 -38.58 12.91 5.84
C ASN A 800 -39.87 12.87 6.66
N HIS A 801 -40.20 13.99 7.30
CA HIS A 801 -41.39 14.11 8.14
C HIS A 801 -42.59 14.65 7.37
N ALA A 802 -42.36 15.39 6.27
CA ALA A 802 -43.42 15.82 5.37
C ALA A 802 -43.91 14.71 4.44
N ALA A 803 -43.23 13.55 4.38
CA ALA A 803 -43.53 12.36 3.57
C ALA A 803 -44.67 12.58 2.55
N LEU A 804 -44.32 13.26 1.46
CA LEU A 804 -45.24 13.78 0.46
C LEU A 804 -45.38 12.76 -0.68
N PRO A 805 -46.57 12.65 -1.28
CA PRO A 805 -46.70 11.90 -2.51
C PRO A 805 -45.95 12.61 -3.66
N PRO A 806 -45.46 11.85 -4.65
CA PRO A 806 -44.90 12.41 -5.87
C PRO A 806 -46.01 13.12 -6.66
N GLU A 807 -46.02 14.46 -6.66
CA GLU A 807 -46.78 15.23 -7.67
C GLU A 807 -45.84 15.69 -8.79
N VAL A 808 -46.40 15.85 -9.99
CA VAL A 808 -45.71 16.15 -11.24
C VAL A 808 -44.78 17.38 -11.15
N GLY A 809 -45.17 18.39 -10.36
CA GLY A 809 -44.36 19.60 -10.13
C GLY A 809 -43.28 19.46 -9.05
N HIS A 810 -43.43 18.54 -8.11
CA HIS A 810 -42.57 18.43 -6.93
C HIS A 810 -41.31 17.58 -7.20
N ILE A 811 -41.42 16.47 -7.91
CA ILE A 811 -40.28 15.55 -8.14
C ILE A 811 -39.23 16.20 -9.04
N ALA A 812 -39.67 16.89 -10.09
CA ALA A 812 -38.76 17.60 -10.98
C ALA A 812 -37.92 18.62 -10.20
N GLN A 813 -38.54 19.34 -9.27
CA GLN A 813 -37.85 20.29 -8.40
C GLN A 813 -36.83 19.61 -7.49
N VAL A 814 -37.13 18.40 -6.99
CA VAL A 814 -36.18 17.64 -6.17
C VAL A 814 -34.96 17.19 -6.97
N CYS A 815 -35.15 16.64 -8.18
CA CYS A 815 -34.03 16.26 -9.04
C CYS A 815 -33.11 17.44 -9.32
N ARG A 816 -33.67 18.65 -9.43
CA ARG A 816 -32.94 19.89 -9.74
C ARG A 816 -32.11 20.40 -8.57
N THR A 817 -32.35 19.99 -7.33
CA THR A 817 -31.51 20.37 -6.19
C THR A 817 -30.07 19.91 -6.40
N CYS A 818 -29.87 18.74 -7.01
CA CYS A 818 -28.55 18.19 -7.33
C CYS A 818 -28.20 18.31 -8.83
N HIS A 819 -29.18 18.20 -9.73
CA HIS A 819 -29.00 18.32 -11.18
C HIS A 819 -29.38 19.71 -11.71
N VAL A 820 -28.95 20.76 -11.01
CA VAL A 820 -29.31 22.17 -11.30
C VAL A 820 -29.06 22.50 -12.77
N VAL A 821 -27.86 22.20 -13.28
CA VAL A 821 -27.44 22.53 -14.64
C VAL A 821 -28.38 21.92 -15.68
N ASN A 822 -28.66 20.61 -15.58
CA ASN A 822 -29.53 19.92 -16.53
C ASN A 822 -30.97 20.47 -16.48
N GLY A 823 -31.46 20.78 -15.28
CA GLY A 823 -32.76 21.42 -15.10
C GLY A 823 -32.84 22.80 -15.75
N THR A 824 -31.84 23.66 -15.52
CA THR A 824 -31.78 24.99 -16.12
C THR A 824 -31.71 24.92 -17.65
N LEU A 825 -30.92 24.00 -18.20
CA LEU A 825 -30.86 23.78 -19.64
C LEU A 825 -32.21 23.31 -20.19
N PHE A 826 -32.88 22.38 -19.49
CA PHE A 826 -34.21 21.92 -19.88
C PHE A 826 -35.26 23.03 -19.86
N ASP A 827 -35.23 23.94 -18.86
CA ASP A 827 -36.16 25.06 -18.78
C ASP A 827 -36.01 26.04 -19.94
N GLY A 828 -34.77 26.26 -20.40
CA GLY A 828 -34.48 27.06 -21.58
C GLY A 828 -34.81 26.36 -22.91
N SER A 829 -35.06 25.05 -22.88
CA SER A 829 -35.28 24.25 -24.08
C SER A 829 -36.69 24.42 -24.68
N PRO A 830 -36.87 24.10 -25.98
CA PRO A 830 -38.18 23.96 -26.59
C PRO A 830 -39.07 22.90 -25.91
N HIS A 831 -38.48 21.90 -25.23
CA HIS A 831 -39.24 20.83 -24.57
C HIS A 831 -40.04 21.34 -23.38
N LYS A 832 -39.58 22.37 -22.66
CA LYS A 832 -40.30 22.91 -21.51
C LYS A 832 -41.74 23.29 -21.83
N LYS A 833 -41.95 23.98 -22.96
CA LYS A 833 -43.29 24.41 -23.41
C LYS A 833 -44.18 23.22 -23.74
N ALA A 834 -43.63 22.19 -24.38
CA ALA A 834 -44.37 20.98 -24.72
C ALA A 834 -44.77 20.19 -23.46
N PHE A 835 -43.86 20.03 -22.50
CA PHE A 835 -44.12 19.31 -21.25
C PHE A 835 -45.20 20.00 -20.41
N ILE A 836 -45.19 21.34 -20.33
CA ILE A 836 -46.26 22.11 -19.67
C ILE A 836 -47.60 21.91 -20.39
N ALA A 837 -47.62 21.98 -21.73
CA ALA A 837 -48.85 21.85 -22.51
C ALA A 837 -49.50 20.46 -22.36
N HIS A 838 -48.68 19.40 -22.27
CA HIS A 838 -49.14 18.01 -22.14
C HIS A 838 -49.24 17.51 -20.69
N ARG A 839 -48.86 18.33 -19.69
CA ARG A 839 -48.80 17.96 -18.27
C ARG A 839 -47.96 16.69 -18.01
N TRP A 840 -46.89 16.51 -18.78
CA TRP A 840 -45.97 15.40 -18.56
C TRP A 840 -45.07 15.69 -17.37
N PRO A 841 -44.80 14.68 -16.52
CA PRO A 841 -43.70 14.75 -15.58
C PRO A 841 -42.40 15.06 -16.33
N GLU A 842 -41.54 15.88 -15.75
CA GLU A 842 -40.25 16.24 -16.37
C GLU A 842 -39.27 15.05 -16.27
N CYS A 843 -37.97 15.28 -16.07
CA CYS A 843 -36.86 14.32 -15.88
C CYS A 843 -37.21 12.80 -15.91
N GLU A 844 -38.14 12.33 -15.07
CA GLU A 844 -38.64 10.95 -15.04
C GLU A 844 -39.22 10.40 -16.35
N THR A 845 -39.77 11.24 -17.24
CA THR A 845 -40.26 10.82 -18.56
C THR A 845 -39.12 10.26 -19.42
N CYS A 846 -37.91 10.78 -19.25
CA CYS A 846 -36.73 10.34 -19.99
C CYS A 846 -35.82 9.41 -19.17
N HIS A 847 -35.76 9.58 -17.84
CA HIS A 847 -34.80 8.89 -16.97
C HIS A 847 -35.41 7.80 -16.10
N GLY A 848 -36.74 7.63 -16.07
CA GLY A 848 -37.42 6.71 -15.17
C GLY A 848 -37.63 7.30 -13.77
N LYS A 849 -38.28 6.53 -12.88
CA LYS A 849 -38.69 7.01 -11.54
C LYS A 849 -37.83 6.38 -10.44
N HIS A 850 -38.17 5.15 -10.06
CA HIS A 850 -37.42 4.36 -9.08
C HIS A 850 -36.35 3.49 -9.74
N ASP A 851 -36.39 3.29 -11.06
CA ASP A 851 -35.47 2.47 -11.85
C ASP A 851 -34.53 3.32 -12.72
N ILE A 852 -34.07 4.46 -12.19
CA ILE A 852 -33.22 5.41 -12.93
C ILE A 852 -31.96 4.70 -13.42
N LYS A 853 -31.84 4.52 -14.74
CA LYS A 853 -30.73 3.80 -15.37
C LYS A 853 -29.52 4.69 -15.55
N LYS A 854 -28.34 4.07 -15.59
CA LYS A 854 -27.11 4.76 -15.99
C LYS A 854 -27.26 5.22 -17.44
N THR A 855 -27.13 6.52 -17.65
CA THR A 855 -27.22 7.11 -18.98
C THR A 855 -26.07 6.62 -19.86
N ASN A 856 -26.36 6.33 -21.12
CA ASN A 856 -25.38 6.00 -22.15
C ASN A 856 -25.72 6.75 -23.44
N ASP A 857 -24.76 6.81 -24.36
CA ASP A 857 -24.91 7.60 -25.59
C ASP A 857 -25.96 6.97 -26.54
N GLU A 858 -26.16 5.65 -26.43
CA GLU A 858 -27.12 4.87 -27.22
C GLU A 858 -28.59 5.25 -26.93
N MET A 859 -28.86 5.95 -25.83
CA MET A 859 -30.17 6.55 -25.53
C MET A 859 -30.55 7.65 -26.54
N LEU A 860 -29.58 8.24 -27.24
CA LEU A 860 -29.78 9.29 -28.25
C LEU A 860 -29.83 8.75 -29.68
N ALA A 861 -29.50 7.47 -29.87
CA ALA A 861 -29.39 6.88 -31.20
C ALA A 861 -30.75 6.91 -31.90
N VAL A 862 -30.78 7.47 -33.12
CA VAL A 862 -32.03 7.61 -33.89
C VAL A 862 -32.48 6.24 -34.43
N ALA A 863 -33.80 5.99 -34.39
CA ALA A 863 -34.44 4.77 -34.89
C ALA A 863 -33.94 3.46 -34.24
N GLN A 864 -33.43 3.52 -33.01
CA GLN A 864 -33.07 2.35 -32.23
C GLN A 864 -34.04 2.12 -31.07
N PRO A 865 -34.29 0.86 -30.65
CA PRO A 865 -35.15 0.55 -29.50
C PRO A 865 -34.71 1.18 -28.18
N THR A 866 -33.42 1.53 -28.07
CA THR A 866 -32.82 2.19 -26.90
C THR A 866 -33.09 3.70 -26.87
N SER A 867 -33.62 4.29 -27.94
CA SER A 867 -33.83 5.74 -28.02
C SER A 867 -34.92 6.21 -27.07
N ILE A 868 -34.60 7.21 -26.26
CA ILE A 868 -35.59 7.92 -25.45
C ILE A 868 -36.27 9.07 -26.20
N CYS A 869 -35.62 9.64 -27.22
CA CYS A 869 -36.15 10.78 -27.96
C CYS A 869 -37.08 10.37 -29.11
N ASP A 870 -36.78 9.24 -29.75
CA ASP A 870 -37.43 8.82 -31.00
C ASP A 870 -38.95 8.64 -30.89
N PRO A 871 -39.53 8.02 -29.83
CA PRO A 871 -40.98 7.88 -29.71
C PRO A 871 -41.71 9.22 -29.72
N CYS A 872 -41.24 10.19 -28.92
CA CYS A 872 -41.88 11.50 -28.82
C CYS A 872 -41.65 12.34 -30.08
N HIS A 873 -40.47 12.28 -30.70
CA HIS A 873 -40.16 13.09 -31.88
C HIS A 873 -40.79 12.53 -33.15
N ARG A 874 -41.07 11.23 -33.19
CA ARG A 874 -41.88 10.61 -34.25
C ARG A 874 -43.34 11.06 -34.19
N ASP A 875 -43.92 11.07 -33.00
CA ASP A 875 -45.35 11.32 -32.82
C ASP A 875 -45.69 12.83 -32.73
N TYR A 876 -44.78 13.64 -32.18
CA TYR A 876 -45.03 15.07 -31.87
C TYR A 876 -43.97 16.02 -32.45
N GLY A 877 -42.88 15.50 -33.02
CA GLY A 877 -41.73 16.29 -33.47
C GLY A 877 -41.80 16.76 -34.93
N LYS A 878 -40.98 17.76 -35.27
CA LYS A 878 -40.71 18.16 -36.66
C LYS A 878 -39.51 17.38 -37.21
N PRO A 879 -39.34 17.22 -38.54
CA PRO A 879 -38.17 16.54 -39.11
C PRO A 879 -36.81 17.05 -38.60
N LEU A 880 -36.70 18.37 -38.38
CA LEU A 880 -35.50 19.01 -37.83
C LEU A 880 -35.13 18.49 -36.42
N CYS A 881 -36.09 18.00 -35.64
CA CYS A 881 -35.84 17.43 -34.31
C CYS A 881 -35.03 16.13 -34.42
N THR A 882 -35.40 15.25 -35.36
CA THR A 882 -34.69 14.00 -35.64
C THR A 882 -33.29 14.24 -36.21
N GLU A 883 -33.11 15.27 -37.03
CA GLU A 883 -31.77 15.67 -37.48
C GLU A 883 -30.90 16.23 -36.35
N THR A 884 -31.51 16.83 -35.33
CA THR A 884 -30.80 17.38 -34.18
C THR A 884 -30.34 16.27 -33.24
N THR A 885 -31.16 15.26 -32.99
CA THR A 885 -30.76 14.08 -32.20
C THR A 885 -29.65 13.28 -32.89
N ALA A 886 -29.74 13.09 -34.21
CA ALA A 886 -28.68 12.47 -34.99
C ALA A 886 -27.35 13.24 -34.90
N LEU A 887 -27.41 14.57 -34.98
CA LEU A 887 -26.22 15.42 -34.81
C LEU A 887 -25.58 15.20 -33.44
N PHE A 888 -26.36 15.24 -32.35
CA PHE A 888 -25.84 15.07 -31.00
C PHE A 888 -25.16 13.71 -30.82
N TYR A 889 -25.81 12.63 -31.24
CA TYR A 889 -25.27 11.28 -31.15
C TYR A 889 -23.94 11.13 -31.93
N ASN A 890 -23.91 11.60 -33.18
CA ASN A 890 -22.72 11.50 -34.03
C ASN A 890 -21.55 12.33 -33.49
N SER A 891 -21.81 13.55 -33.02
CA SER A 891 -20.78 14.43 -32.45
C SER A 891 -20.16 13.87 -31.17
N ILE A 892 -20.99 13.34 -30.25
CA ILE A 892 -20.51 12.68 -29.02
C ILE A 892 -19.68 11.44 -29.35
N THR A 893 -20.15 10.63 -30.31
CA THR A 893 -19.45 9.42 -30.76
C THR A 893 -18.07 9.76 -31.31
N GLN A 894 -17.96 10.78 -32.16
CA GLN A 894 -16.67 11.20 -32.72
C GLN A 894 -15.66 11.65 -31.66
N VAL A 895 -16.08 12.45 -30.67
CA VAL A 895 -15.20 12.89 -29.59
C VAL A 895 -14.78 11.72 -28.71
N ARG A 896 -15.70 10.78 -28.43
CA ARG A 896 -15.40 9.54 -27.68
C ARG A 896 -14.37 8.69 -28.41
N GLU A 897 -14.61 8.39 -29.68
CA GLU A 897 -13.72 7.57 -30.51
C GLU A 897 -12.34 8.22 -30.67
N ALA A 898 -12.28 9.54 -30.85
CA ALA A 898 -11.01 10.26 -30.91
C ALA A 898 -10.22 10.14 -29.58
N GLY A 899 -10.90 10.23 -28.44
CA GLY A 899 -10.28 9.99 -27.13
C GLY A 899 -9.74 8.57 -26.98
N GLU A 900 -10.51 7.56 -27.39
CA GLU A 900 -10.09 6.14 -27.35
C GLU A 900 -8.91 5.84 -28.29
N GLU A 901 -8.89 6.46 -29.48
CA GLU A 901 -7.79 6.37 -30.43
C GLU A 901 -6.49 6.92 -29.83
N ILE A 902 -6.54 8.12 -29.25
CA ILE A 902 -5.37 8.77 -28.64
C ILE A 902 -4.90 8.00 -27.41
N GLU A 903 -5.81 7.50 -26.58
CA GLU A 903 -5.46 6.67 -25.41
C GLU A 903 -4.74 5.39 -25.84
N ARG A 904 -5.20 4.75 -26.93
CA ARG A 904 -4.52 3.57 -27.49
C ARG A 904 -3.13 3.91 -28.02
N ALA A 905 -2.99 5.01 -28.75
CA ALA A 905 -1.70 5.49 -29.23
C ALA A 905 -0.75 5.84 -28.07
N ALA A 906 -1.25 6.43 -26.99
CA ALA A 906 -0.48 6.66 -25.78
C ALA A 906 -0.04 5.33 -25.14
N GLY A 907 -0.89 4.30 -25.13
CA GLY A 907 -0.49 2.95 -24.72
C GLY A 907 0.69 2.40 -25.53
N GLU A 908 0.60 2.46 -26.87
CA GLU A 908 1.69 2.03 -27.76
C GLU A 908 2.99 2.81 -27.53
N LEU A 909 2.91 4.14 -27.38
CA LEU A 909 4.08 4.99 -27.14
C LEU A 909 4.69 4.72 -25.75
N ALA A 910 3.87 4.42 -24.75
CA ALA A 910 4.33 4.02 -23.43
C ALA A 910 5.09 2.69 -23.47
N GLU A 911 4.59 1.69 -24.21
CA GLU A 911 5.28 0.41 -24.44
C GLU A 911 6.61 0.62 -25.17
N MET A 912 6.70 1.60 -26.08
CA MET A 912 7.95 2.00 -26.73
C MET A 912 8.90 2.80 -25.82
N GLY A 913 8.53 3.02 -24.56
CA GLY A 913 9.35 3.72 -23.59
C GLY A 913 9.39 5.24 -23.78
N LEU A 914 8.34 5.85 -24.30
CA LEU A 914 8.13 7.29 -24.29
C LEU A 914 7.21 7.69 -23.13
N GLU A 915 7.38 8.91 -22.63
CA GLU A 915 6.51 9.48 -21.58
C GLU A 915 5.24 10.04 -22.22
N VAL A 916 4.07 9.60 -21.78
CA VAL A 916 2.78 9.86 -22.44
C VAL A 916 1.78 10.55 -21.51
N ASP A 917 2.22 11.08 -20.36
CA ASP A 917 1.31 11.65 -19.38
C ASP A 917 0.70 12.94 -19.89
N ASP A 918 1.45 13.74 -20.67
CA ASP A 918 0.91 14.92 -21.36
C ASP A 918 -0.20 14.52 -22.35
N LEU A 919 -0.08 13.38 -23.05
CA LEU A 919 -1.13 12.85 -23.92
C LEU A 919 -2.36 12.41 -23.11
N ARG A 920 -2.16 11.65 -22.03
CA ARG A 920 -3.25 11.19 -21.14
C ARG A 920 -3.96 12.34 -20.44
N PHE A 921 -3.21 13.36 -20.03
CA PHE A 921 -3.75 14.60 -19.51
C PHE A 921 -4.54 15.34 -20.57
N GLY A 922 -4.04 15.43 -21.81
CA GLY A 922 -4.80 15.97 -22.94
C GLY A 922 -6.12 15.25 -23.18
N VAL A 923 -6.15 13.91 -23.08
CA VAL A 923 -7.38 13.10 -23.16
C VAL A 923 -8.38 13.47 -22.08
N SER A 924 -7.95 13.92 -20.89
CA SER A 924 -8.88 14.43 -19.87
C SER A 924 -9.66 15.66 -20.35
N GLY A 925 -9.03 16.56 -21.11
CA GLY A 925 -9.72 17.69 -21.74
C GLY A 925 -10.75 17.27 -22.81
N LEU A 926 -10.51 16.15 -23.50
CA LEU A 926 -11.52 15.53 -24.38
C LEU A 926 -12.70 14.98 -23.58
N ARG A 927 -12.42 14.33 -22.44
CA ARG A 927 -13.48 13.85 -21.53
C ARG A 927 -14.31 15.01 -20.99
N ASP A 928 -13.70 16.15 -20.65
CA ASP A 928 -14.42 17.35 -20.22
C ASP A 928 -15.33 17.89 -21.32
N SER A 929 -14.81 18.01 -22.55
CA SER A 929 -15.59 18.43 -23.72
C SER A 929 -16.76 17.49 -23.99
N LEU A 930 -16.54 16.18 -23.81
CA LEU A 930 -17.56 15.15 -23.94
C LEU A 930 -18.63 15.25 -22.85
N LEU A 931 -18.24 15.49 -21.59
CA LEU A 931 -19.15 15.70 -20.47
C LEU A 931 -20.03 16.94 -20.68
N GLN A 932 -19.43 18.06 -21.10
CA GLN A 932 -20.17 19.29 -21.42
C GLN A 932 -21.15 19.06 -22.57
N SER A 933 -20.71 18.39 -23.64
CA SER A 933 -21.57 18.06 -24.78
C SER A 933 -22.76 17.19 -24.36
N ARG A 934 -22.55 16.18 -23.51
CA ARG A 934 -23.62 15.32 -22.96
C ARG A 934 -24.61 16.12 -22.11
N SER A 935 -24.16 17.06 -21.29
CA SER A 935 -25.06 17.94 -20.52
C SER A 935 -25.90 18.83 -21.43
N LEU A 936 -25.29 19.44 -22.46
CA LEU A 936 -25.96 20.40 -23.34
C LEU A 936 -27.08 19.81 -24.21
N ILE A 937 -27.19 18.49 -24.33
CA ILE A 937 -28.35 17.84 -24.97
C ILE A 937 -29.67 18.33 -24.36
N HIS A 938 -29.69 18.60 -23.05
CA HIS A 938 -30.88 19.06 -22.33
C HIS A 938 -31.36 20.46 -22.77
N SER A 939 -30.51 21.26 -23.42
CA SER A 939 -30.93 22.54 -24.03
C SER A 939 -31.70 22.34 -25.34
N PHE A 940 -31.51 21.19 -25.98
CA PHE A 940 -31.97 20.90 -27.34
C PHE A 940 -31.61 22.01 -28.36
N SER A 941 -30.45 22.65 -28.17
CA SER A 941 -29.93 23.76 -28.97
C SER A 941 -28.69 23.33 -29.74
N ARG A 942 -28.76 23.36 -31.08
CA ARG A 942 -27.61 23.03 -31.95
C ARG A 942 -26.43 23.99 -31.74
N THR A 943 -26.71 25.27 -31.54
CA THR A 943 -25.68 26.32 -31.41
C THR A 943 -24.93 26.26 -30.09
N ASP A 944 -25.61 25.86 -29.03
CA ASP A 944 -24.95 25.74 -27.72
C ASP A 944 -24.15 24.44 -27.67
N PHE A 945 -24.71 23.34 -28.19
CA PHE A 945 -24.06 22.05 -28.25
C PHE A 945 -22.79 22.03 -29.13
N SER A 946 -22.75 22.77 -30.24
CA SER A 946 -21.60 22.70 -31.17
C SER A 946 -20.30 23.24 -30.57
N LYS A 947 -20.36 24.18 -29.62
CA LYS A 947 -19.18 24.83 -29.02
C LYS A 947 -18.23 23.85 -28.30
N PRO A 948 -18.68 23.04 -27.32
CA PRO A 948 -17.80 22.06 -26.68
C PRO A 948 -17.41 20.92 -27.63
N TYR A 949 -18.26 20.54 -28.59
CA TYR A 949 -17.91 19.57 -29.61
C TYR A 949 -16.73 20.05 -30.48
N GLU A 950 -16.81 21.27 -31.01
CA GLU A 950 -15.74 21.88 -31.82
C GLU A 950 -14.45 22.04 -31.01
N THR A 951 -14.57 22.44 -29.74
CA THR A 951 -13.44 22.52 -28.81
C THR A 951 -12.78 21.15 -28.62
N GLY A 952 -13.58 20.11 -28.35
CA GLY A 952 -13.09 18.74 -28.22
C GLY A 952 -12.40 18.23 -29.48
N MET A 953 -12.98 18.46 -30.66
CA MET A 953 -12.37 18.04 -31.93
C MET A 953 -11.07 18.79 -32.23
N LYS A 954 -10.96 20.06 -31.85
CA LYS A 954 -9.71 20.83 -31.95
C LYS A 954 -8.63 20.23 -31.04
N THR A 955 -8.95 19.98 -29.77
CA THR A 955 -8.04 19.30 -28.82
C THR A 955 -7.60 17.94 -29.35
N ALA A 956 -8.51 17.17 -29.95
CA ALA A 956 -8.18 15.87 -30.53
C ALA A 956 -7.19 15.99 -31.69
N ALA A 957 -7.32 17.01 -32.54
CA ALA A 957 -6.37 17.27 -33.62
C ALA A 957 -4.98 17.65 -33.10
N GLU A 958 -4.91 18.48 -32.05
CA GLU A 958 -3.65 18.86 -31.39
C GLU A 958 -2.95 17.63 -30.77
N LEU A 959 -3.71 16.75 -30.11
CA LEU A 959 -3.17 15.53 -29.52
C LEU A 959 -2.70 14.51 -30.57
N ARG A 960 -3.39 14.38 -31.71
CA ARG A 960 -2.91 13.55 -32.83
C ARG A 960 -1.58 14.05 -33.38
N ALA A 961 -1.42 15.37 -33.53
CA ALA A 961 -0.16 15.95 -33.98
C ALA A 961 0.98 15.70 -32.97
N GLU A 962 0.67 15.72 -31.67
CA GLU A 962 1.61 15.40 -30.60
C GLU A 962 2.05 13.92 -30.63
N VAL A 963 1.12 12.99 -30.84
CA VAL A 963 1.41 11.56 -31.06
C VAL A 963 2.41 11.38 -32.22
N ASP A 964 2.20 12.06 -33.35
CA ASP A 964 3.09 11.98 -34.50
C ASP A 964 4.48 12.57 -34.21
N ARG A 965 4.55 13.68 -33.46
CA ARG A 965 5.81 14.28 -33.00
C ARG A 965 6.61 13.30 -32.14
N MET A 966 5.94 12.62 -31.21
CA MET A 966 6.56 11.63 -30.31
C MET A 966 7.10 10.41 -31.07
N ARG A 967 6.35 9.90 -32.07
CA ARG A 967 6.85 8.83 -32.96
C ARG A 967 8.10 9.27 -33.74
N GLY A 968 8.12 10.52 -34.19
CA GLY A 968 9.28 11.14 -34.82
C GLY A 968 10.50 11.19 -33.88
N GLU A 969 10.28 11.59 -32.63
CA GLU A 969 11.33 11.63 -31.61
C GLU A 969 11.92 10.25 -31.31
N TYR A 970 11.08 9.22 -31.16
CA TYR A 970 11.54 7.84 -30.99
C TYR A 970 12.45 7.40 -32.14
N SER A 971 12.05 7.69 -33.38
CA SER A 971 12.84 7.38 -34.57
C SER A 971 14.19 8.11 -34.56
N PHE A 972 14.18 9.38 -34.15
CA PHE A 972 15.40 10.19 -33.99
C PHE A 972 16.35 9.59 -32.95
N ARG A 973 15.84 9.22 -31.77
CA ARG A 973 16.62 8.60 -30.68
C ARG A 973 17.33 7.34 -31.15
N ARG A 974 16.62 6.45 -31.86
CA ARG A 974 17.17 5.19 -32.37
C ARG A 974 18.27 5.40 -33.41
N ASN A 975 18.06 6.32 -34.35
CA ASN A 975 19.03 6.60 -35.41
C ASN A 975 20.33 7.19 -34.84
N TRP A 976 20.23 8.13 -33.91
CA TRP A 976 21.41 8.75 -33.31
C TRP A 976 22.15 7.84 -32.33
N LEU A 977 21.46 6.92 -31.66
CA LEU A 977 22.13 5.89 -30.87
C LEU A 977 23.01 5.01 -31.76
N ILE A 978 22.53 4.57 -32.92
CA ILE A 978 23.33 3.77 -33.86
C ILE A 978 24.61 4.53 -34.22
N VAL A 979 24.49 5.83 -34.52
CA VAL A 979 25.64 6.70 -34.82
C VAL A 979 26.59 6.78 -33.63
N SER A 980 26.11 7.09 -32.42
CA SER A 980 26.98 7.21 -31.23
C SER A 980 27.67 5.89 -30.88
N THR A 981 26.94 4.78 -30.96
CA THR A 981 27.47 3.43 -30.70
C THR A 981 28.56 3.06 -31.71
N LEU A 982 28.41 3.43 -32.98
CA LEU A 982 29.45 3.24 -33.99
C LEU A 982 30.71 4.05 -33.67
N PHE A 983 30.57 5.32 -33.26
CA PHE A 983 31.72 6.15 -32.86
C PHE A 983 32.44 5.60 -31.61
N ILE A 984 31.69 5.22 -30.57
CA ILE A 984 32.28 4.66 -29.33
C ILE A 984 32.97 3.32 -29.64
N THR A 985 32.36 2.47 -30.47
CA THR A 985 32.96 1.20 -30.91
C THR A 985 34.23 1.42 -31.71
N LEU A 986 34.22 2.38 -32.65
CA LEU A 986 35.40 2.73 -33.42
C LEU A 986 36.54 3.20 -32.50
N PHE A 987 36.24 4.07 -31.52
CA PHE A 987 37.23 4.51 -30.54
C PHE A 987 37.78 3.34 -29.71
N ALA A 988 36.93 2.41 -29.26
CA ALA A 988 37.35 1.20 -28.56
C ALA A 988 38.27 0.32 -29.42
N VAL A 989 37.96 0.15 -30.71
CA VAL A 989 38.80 -0.60 -31.67
C VAL A 989 40.15 0.08 -31.85
N LEU A 990 40.19 1.40 -32.05
CA LEU A 990 41.44 2.15 -32.18
C LEU A 990 42.30 2.05 -30.91
N LEU A 991 41.68 2.15 -29.73
CA LEU A 991 42.36 1.99 -28.46
C LEU A 991 42.90 0.56 -28.29
N TYR A 992 42.11 -0.46 -28.63
CA TYR A 992 42.55 -1.85 -28.61
C TYR A 992 43.73 -2.09 -29.57
N MET A 993 43.68 -1.57 -30.80
CA MET A 993 44.78 -1.63 -31.75
C MET A 993 46.03 -0.96 -31.19
N ARG A 994 45.89 0.19 -30.53
CA ARG A 994 47.00 0.90 -29.88
C ARG A 994 47.62 0.09 -28.75
N ILE A 995 46.81 -0.55 -27.90
CA ILE A 995 47.27 -1.45 -26.83
C ILE A 995 48.05 -2.62 -27.45
N ARG A 996 47.53 -3.26 -28.51
CA ARG A 996 48.18 -4.38 -29.19
C ARG A 996 49.51 -3.99 -29.84
N LEU A 997 49.60 -2.77 -30.40
CA LEU A 997 50.85 -2.23 -30.93
C LEU A 997 51.87 -1.97 -29.82
N ALA A 998 51.44 -1.41 -28.68
CA ALA A 998 52.30 -1.17 -27.52
C ALA A 998 52.83 -2.49 -26.93
N ASP A 999 51.97 -3.51 -26.83
CA ASP A 999 52.35 -4.86 -26.37
C ASP A 999 53.43 -5.48 -27.28
N LYS A 1000 53.28 -5.34 -28.62
CA LYS A 1000 54.27 -5.81 -29.60
C LYS A 1000 55.61 -5.06 -29.51
N GLN A 1001 55.61 -3.76 -29.23
CA GLN A 1001 56.82 -2.92 -29.15
C GLN A 1001 57.53 -3.03 -27.79
N GLY A 1002 56.81 -3.30 -26.71
CA GLY A 1002 57.33 -3.33 -25.33
C GLY A 1002 57.85 -4.68 -24.84
N GLY A 1003 57.97 -5.70 -25.70
CA GLY A 1003 58.44 -7.03 -25.32
C GLY A 1003 57.46 -7.85 -24.47
N TYR A 1004 56.20 -7.40 -24.33
CA TYR A 1004 55.17 -8.11 -23.58
C TYR A 1004 54.57 -9.24 -24.45
N ARG A 1005 54.95 -10.49 -24.18
CA ARG A 1005 54.29 -11.67 -24.76
C ARG A 1005 53.18 -12.17 -23.82
N PRO A 1006 51.91 -12.21 -24.24
CA PRO A 1006 50.84 -12.80 -23.43
C PRO A 1006 51.11 -14.30 -23.21
N PRO A 1007 50.68 -14.88 -22.08
CA PRO A 1007 50.82 -16.31 -21.85
C PRO A 1007 49.99 -17.09 -22.90
N GLY A 1008 50.65 -17.92 -23.71
CA GLY A 1008 49.99 -18.80 -24.69
C GLY A 1008 50.17 -18.45 -26.17
N ALA A 1009 50.91 -17.40 -26.52
CA ALA A 1009 51.36 -17.20 -27.90
C ALA A 1009 52.66 -18.01 -28.14
N ALA A 1010 52.51 -19.25 -28.61
CA ALA A 1010 53.58 -20.01 -29.25
C ALA A 1010 53.82 -19.48 -30.67
#